data_AF-A0A3C1BEN8-F1
#
_entry.id   AF-A0A3C1BEN8-F1
#
_cell.length_a   1.000
_cell.length_b   1.000
_cell.length_c   1.000
_cell.angle_alpha   90.00
_cell.angle_beta   90.00
_cell.angle_gamma   90.00
#
_symmetry.space_group_name_H-M   'P 1'
#
loop_
_entity.id
_entity.type
_entity.pdbx_description
1 polymer ?
#
loop_
_entity_poly.entity_id
_entity_poly.type
_entity_poly.pdbx_seq_one_letter_code
_entity_poly.pdbx_strand_id
1 'polypeptide(L)'
;MKINKMKNHGCYGFLICFLLLMLQNVVAQTPDFSKMTRQQQQEYIKKMQQQQERLKQQLLKQFSESPVPQKQEKETGSVFITFKRTVLHKYNETKTENGTVNTQSGNSTININVNLSSNKVVLSDEGNSFGFIAYGDQQPGSIPLNGAGELSDEEEGQTDLSNSKSKGSISLDLANAEVSFDYLKDSKKGQLGVRGAYINPSGNASVHYLHNTSSGGDISATYMNLLNIMGTTYGNLGVYTYDVMEQAYKNMTPDQIKQYHNAKDMAGNGGICTVLQTKKGYEISYINSATYGTVDDGWTGTNTYTISTQVHMSVGEKPVTLDAIIEPLDIDAYNKFIPKGEKVDGSTSKGNTIGFHVKIVDKSDPAKDISGEHPFTVIYTLDSVSNYQGVCMNYPAKGVANDKPDLKWDDLMKSFAHLASIADLTATSKKKEGASFPAYVTSMDYGAYGVLKAHVILNNDDDLGLEAHFPDRPGEIFVRIPKDDNGNKIADEWEVRMGIFDKNHDPKWDEDDQMGQMRAGDGLTMFEEYRGFKTKRNIIVQGSKEIEDAGHVRTDPSHKDIFIYDPDDLIKRYYEAYNPANMCLHYINKEDMNFTGKPLATDNRWINFNYVSDYNYARQYVMCARQVAIADNDPNCVGATVNDYSLAGQPPNWKQIWTRPVFRSGELEVSPTRCLVTVDHLIAGKIIKPEDRDKVIKNFLTSTIIHEMGHYMGIIHHRFPENRKPVNEKYNSLGTDDPDAMSGNISCPMRYGTYKEYQTRDSWLTLYTNYCRKNMTGFRIECVEDDAFSVNTLRLSFEDHCDFNSEIIAADDCWGQIDIKTDPSLF
;
A
#
# COMPACT_ATOMS: atom_id res chain seq x y z
N MET A 1 -53.50 27.49 -19.73
CA MET A 1 -53.06 26.65 -18.59
C MET A 1 -51.53 26.62 -18.61
N LYS A 2 -50.92 26.97 -17.47
CA LYS A 2 -49.49 26.89 -17.11
C LYS A 2 -48.45 27.70 -17.92
N ILE A 3 -48.23 28.88 -17.37
CA ILE A 3 -47.03 29.73 -17.40
C ILE A 3 -45.81 28.95 -16.90
N ASN A 4 -44.67 29.08 -17.58
CA ASN A 4 -43.35 28.86 -16.99
C ASN A 4 -42.49 30.12 -17.14
N LYS A 5 -41.95 30.56 -16.00
CA LYS A 5 -41.18 31.79 -15.78
C LYS A 5 -39.81 31.73 -16.46
N MET A 6 -39.45 32.78 -17.20
CA MET A 6 -38.06 33.21 -17.32
C MET A 6 -37.95 34.68 -16.87
N LYS A 7 -37.12 34.89 -15.85
CA LYS A 7 -36.73 36.21 -15.32
C LYS A 7 -35.71 36.83 -16.27
N ASN A 8 -36.04 37.98 -16.86
CA ASN A 8 -35.06 38.96 -17.33
C ASN A 8 -35.71 40.35 -17.32
N HIS A 9 -35.76 40.97 -16.14
CA HIS A 9 -36.41 42.27 -15.90
C HIS A 9 -35.48 43.49 -16.10
N GLY A 10 -34.29 43.33 -16.68
CA GLY A 10 -33.35 44.43 -16.92
C GLY A 10 -33.59 45.22 -18.22
N CYS A 11 -33.78 44.53 -19.35
CA CYS A 11 -33.76 45.19 -20.67
C CYS A 11 -35.05 45.94 -21.03
N TYR A 12 -36.21 45.52 -20.51
CA TYR A 12 -37.47 46.22 -20.76
C TYR A 12 -37.57 47.54 -19.99
N GLY A 13 -36.95 47.64 -18.80
CA GLY A 13 -36.92 48.88 -18.04
C GLY A 13 -36.13 49.99 -18.74
N PHE A 14 -35.00 49.64 -19.34
CA PHE A 14 -34.17 50.60 -20.07
C PHE A 14 -34.83 51.05 -21.38
N LEU A 15 -35.44 50.12 -22.14
CA LEU A 15 -36.13 50.45 -23.39
C LEU A 15 -37.38 51.31 -23.15
N ILE A 16 -38.13 51.02 -22.09
CA ILE A 16 -39.32 51.81 -21.70
C ILE A 16 -38.90 53.19 -21.17
N CYS A 17 -37.86 53.29 -20.34
CA CYS A 17 -37.34 54.59 -19.89
C CYS A 17 -36.77 55.41 -21.05
N PHE A 18 -36.09 54.79 -22.02
CA PHE A 18 -35.54 55.47 -23.20
C PHE A 18 -36.66 55.94 -24.15
N LEU A 19 -37.69 55.13 -24.37
CA LEU A 19 -38.88 55.52 -25.15
C LEU A 19 -39.71 56.60 -24.44
N LEU A 20 -39.81 56.56 -23.11
CA LEU A 20 -40.48 57.60 -22.31
C LEU A 20 -39.67 58.92 -22.27
N LEU A 21 -38.34 58.87 -22.24
CA LEU A 21 -37.46 60.05 -22.35
C LEU A 21 -37.50 60.67 -23.76
N MET A 22 -37.62 59.84 -24.79
CA MET A 22 -37.84 60.31 -26.17
C MET A 22 -39.23 60.93 -26.34
N LEU A 23 -40.28 60.35 -25.75
CA LEU A 23 -41.61 60.96 -25.73
C LEU A 23 -41.64 62.27 -24.91
N GLN A 24 -40.96 62.33 -23.76
CA GLN A 24 -40.89 63.54 -22.94
C GLN A 24 -40.15 64.69 -23.66
N ASN A 25 -39.09 64.40 -24.41
CA ASN A 25 -38.39 65.41 -25.21
C ASN A 25 -39.19 65.90 -26.43
N VAL A 26 -40.05 65.06 -27.02
CA VAL A 26 -40.92 65.47 -28.14
C VAL A 26 -42.12 66.29 -27.66
N VAL A 27 -42.59 66.09 -26.42
CA VAL A 27 -43.75 66.83 -25.86
C VAL A 27 -43.34 68.16 -25.19
N ALA A 28 -42.06 68.37 -24.86
CA ALA A 28 -41.60 69.56 -24.15
C ALA A 28 -41.44 70.84 -25.01
N GLN A 29 -41.60 70.78 -26.34
CA GLN A 29 -41.46 71.96 -27.23
C GLN A 29 -42.44 71.97 -28.42
N THR A 30 -43.65 71.44 -28.26
CA THR A 30 -44.71 71.64 -29.28
C THR A 30 -45.40 72.99 -29.07
N PRO A 31 -45.31 73.94 -30.02
CA PRO A 31 -46.12 75.15 -29.96
C PRO A 31 -47.60 74.80 -30.20
N ASP A 32 -48.49 75.55 -29.56
CA ASP A 32 -49.94 75.38 -29.68
C ASP A 32 -50.41 75.66 -31.12
N PHE A 33 -50.67 74.60 -31.88
CA PHE A 33 -51.09 74.67 -33.29
C PHE A 33 -52.39 75.48 -33.47
N SER A 34 -53.25 75.56 -32.46
CA SER A 34 -54.51 76.31 -32.56
C SER A 34 -54.32 77.82 -32.68
N LYS A 35 -53.12 78.33 -32.32
CA LYS A 35 -52.76 79.75 -32.35
C LYS A 35 -51.90 80.15 -33.56
N MET A 36 -51.58 79.20 -34.43
CA MET A 36 -50.79 79.43 -35.64
C MET A 36 -51.69 79.62 -36.86
N THR A 37 -51.35 80.57 -37.72
CA THR A 37 -51.98 80.67 -39.05
C THR A 37 -51.63 79.44 -39.89
N ARG A 38 -52.47 79.08 -40.88
CA ARG A 38 -52.22 77.94 -41.78
C ARG A 38 -50.81 77.99 -42.41
N GLN A 39 -50.34 79.19 -42.75
CA GLN A 39 -49.02 79.39 -43.34
C GLN A 39 -47.89 79.09 -42.34
N GLN A 40 -48.04 79.50 -41.07
CA GLN A 40 -47.09 79.18 -40.00
C GLN A 40 -47.10 77.68 -39.64
N GLN A 41 -48.26 77.02 -39.68
CA GLN A 41 -48.35 75.57 -39.48
C GLN A 41 -47.63 74.82 -40.60
N GLN A 42 -47.82 75.24 -41.86
CA GLN A 42 -47.12 74.64 -43.01
C GLN A 42 -45.61 74.86 -42.93
N GLU A 43 -45.15 76.05 -42.54
CA GLU A 43 -43.73 76.30 -42.30
C GLU A 43 -43.18 75.44 -41.15
N TYR A 44 -43.90 75.30 -40.05
CA TYR A 44 -43.49 74.47 -38.91
C TYR A 44 -43.40 72.98 -39.31
N ILE A 45 -44.38 72.46 -40.04
CA ILE A 45 -44.34 71.08 -40.58
C ILE A 45 -43.15 70.91 -41.53
N LYS A 46 -42.90 71.89 -42.41
CA LYS A 46 -41.76 71.86 -43.33
C LYS A 46 -40.42 71.89 -42.58
N LYS A 47 -40.34 72.66 -41.48
CA LYS A 47 -39.18 72.73 -40.60
C LYS A 47 -38.95 71.41 -39.87
N MET A 48 -40.02 70.78 -39.37
CA MET A 48 -39.96 69.45 -38.74
C MET A 48 -39.56 68.36 -39.72
N GLN A 49 -40.08 68.37 -40.95
CA GLN A 49 -39.66 67.45 -42.01
C GLN A 49 -38.20 67.66 -42.42
N GLN A 50 -37.73 68.90 -42.52
CA GLN A 50 -36.31 69.20 -42.76
C GLN A 50 -35.42 68.78 -41.59
N GLN A 51 -35.89 68.92 -40.35
CA GLN A 51 -35.17 68.46 -39.17
C GLN A 51 -35.14 66.94 -39.10
N GLN A 52 -36.23 66.26 -39.46
CA GLN A 52 -36.31 64.80 -39.56
C GLN A 52 -35.43 64.27 -40.68
N GLU A 53 -35.38 64.93 -41.84
CA GLU A 53 -34.49 64.53 -42.93
C GLU A 53 -33.03 64.86 -42.62
N ARG A 54 -32.73 65.95 -41.88
CA ARG A 54 -31.40 66.20 -41.32
C ARG A 54 -31.00 65.12 -40.31
N LEU A 55 -31.90 64.71 -39.42
CA LEU A 55 -31.63 63.64 -38.45
C LEU A 55 -31.40 62.31 -39.17
N LYS A 56 -32.20 62.02 -40.19
CA LYS A 56 -32.08 60.83 -41.04
C LYS A 56 -30.78 60.85 -41.87
N GLN A 57 -30.37 62.01 -42.38
CA GLN A 57 -29.07 62.20 -43.04
C GLN A 57 -27.91 62.10 -42.05
N GLN A 58 -28.04 62.59 -40.82
CA GLN A 58 -27.06 62.42 -39.75
C GLN A 58 -26.95 60.95 -39.32
N LEU A 59 -28.07 60.24 -39.21
CA LEU A 59 -28.13 58.80 -38.96
C LEU A 59 -27.51 58.02 -40.13
N LEU A 60 -27.88 58.32 -41.37
CA LEU A 60 -27.29 57.71 -42.57
C LEU A 60 -25.79 57.99 -42.66
N LYS A 61 -25.32 59.19 -42.27
CA LYS A 61 -23.89 59.53 -42.20
C LYS A 61 -23.18 58.77 -41.07
N GLN A 62 -23.83 58.59 -39.92
CA GLN A 62 -23.36 57.71 -38.83
C GLN A 62 -23.32 56.22 -39.23
N PHE A 63 -24.16 55.80 -40.18
CA PHE A 63 -24.18 54.42 -40.71
C PHE A 63 -23.29 54.25 -41.97
N SER A 64 -22.90 55.33 -42.65
CA SER A 64 -22.08 55.30 -43.88
C SER A 64 -20.62 55.69 -43.68
N GLU A 65 -20.28 56.35 -42.56
CA GLU A 65 -18.90 56.41 -42.08
C GLU A 65 -18.58 55.03 -41.50
N SER A 66 -17.67 54.29 -42.14
CA SER A 66 -17.18 53.00 -41.65
C SER A 66 -16.93 53.10 -40.15
N PRO A 67 -17.40 52.11 -39.34
CA PRO A 67 -17.16 52.16 -37.92
C PRO A 67 -15.66 52.19 -37.69
N VAL A 68 -15.17 53.31 -37.14
CA VAL A 68 -14.06 53.28 -36.20
C VAL A 68 -14.36 52.12 -35.26
N PRO A 69 -13.46 51.14 -35.07
CA PRO A 69 -13.77 49.93 -34.34
C PRO A 69 -14.34 50.32 -32.97
N GLN A 70 -15.64 50.11 -32.80
CA GLN A 70 -16.26 50.15 -31.50
C GLN A 70 -15.52 49.13 -30.66
N LYS A 71 -15.04 49.57 -29.51
CA LYS A 71 -14.35 48.76 -28.51
C LYS A 71 -15.16 47.47 -28.28
N GLN A 72 -14.71 46.39 -28.93
CA GLN A 72 -15.30 45.06 -28.82
C GLN A 72 -15.36 44.68 -27.35
N GLU A 73 -16.49 44.14 -26.90
CA GLU A 73 -16.50 43.31 -25.70
C GLU A 73 -15.63 42.09 -25.99
N LYS A 74 -14.34 42.22 -25.67
CA LYS A 74 -13.39 41.13 -25.69
C LYS A 74 -13.83 40.11 -24.65
N GLU A 75 -14.44 39.02 -25.08
CA GLU A 75 -14.67 37.89 -24.19
C GLU A 75 -13.31 37.27 -23.85
N THR A 76 -13.02 37.18 -22.55
CA THR A 76 -11.82 36.51 -22.05
C THR A 76 -12.13 35.03 -21.88
N GLY A 77 -11.42 34.18 -22.61
CA GLY A 77 -11.50 32.72 -22.53
C GLY A 77 -10.22 32.09 -21.99
N SER A 78 -10.21 30.76 -21.91
CA SER A 78 -8.99 29.98 -21.68
C SER A 78 -8.67 29.14 -22.90
N VAL A 79 -7.40 28.87 -23.18
CA VAL A 79 -6.91 28.05 -24.29
C VAL A 79 -5.96 27.00 -23.74
N PHE A 80 -6.10 25.76 -24.21
CA PHE A 80 -5.23 24.65 -23.85
C PHE A 80 -4.92 23.84 -25.08
N ILE A 81 -3.65 23.47 -25.22
CA ILE A 81 -3.11 22.91 -26.46
C ILE A 81 -2.13 21.81 -26.11
N THR A 82 -2.39 20.63 -26.64
CA THR A 82 -1.44 19.52 -26.69
C THR A 82 -1.00 19.34 -28.14
N PHE A 83 0.29 19.49 -28.39
CA PHE A 83 0.94 19.26 -29.67
C PHE A 83 1.94 18.13 -29.53
N LYS A 84 1.73 17.08 -30.31
CA LYS A 84 2.66 15.96 -30.45
C LYS A 84 3.11 15.85 -31.90
N ARG A 85 4.41 15.75 -32.12
CA ARG A 85 5.01 15.50 -33.43
C ARG A 85 6.11 14.47 -33.33
N THR A 86 6.05 13.46 -34.19
CA THR A 86 7.06 12.40 -34.29
C THR A 86 7.67 12.43 -35.68
N VAL A 87 8.99 12.52 -35.77
CA VAL A 87 9.76 12.38 -37.01
C VAL A 87 10.54 11.09 -36.93
N LEU A 88 10.22 10.15 -37.82
CA LEU A 88 10.91 8.89 -37.97
C LEU A 88 11.78 8.94 -39.21
N HIS A 89 13.09 8.94 -39.02
CA HIS A 89 14.08 8.82 -40.09
C HIS A 89 14.57 7.37 -40.17
N LYS A 90 14.53 6.79 -41.38
CA LYS A 90 15.07 5.47 -41.67
C LYS A 90 15.91 5.55 -42.93
N TYR A 91 17.15 5.11 -42.83
CA TYR A 91 18.07 5.08 -43.96
C TYR A 91 18.80 3.74 -44.04
N ASN A 92 19.07 3.34 -45.27
CA ASN A 92 19.88 2.19 -45.65
C ASN A 92 20.43 2.49 -47.04
N GLU A 93 21.67 2.96 -47.08
CA GLU A 93 22.30 3.52 -48.26
C GLU A 93 23.70 2.95 -48.47
N THR A 94 24.15 2.96 -49.72
CA THR A 94 25.45 2.46 -50.15
C THR A 94 26.10 3.44 -51.12
N LYS A 95 27.39 3.72 -50.92
CA LYS A 95 28.19 4.57 -51.80
C LYS A 95 29.52 3.92 -52.13
N THR A 96 29.90 3.98 -53.40
CA THR A 96 31.19 3.47 -53.89
C THR A 96 32.10 4.62 -54.26
N GLU A 97 33.15 4.83 -53.48
CA GLU A 97 34.20 5.83 -53.76
C GLU A 97 35.56 5.13 -53.85
N ASN A 98 36.31 5.40 -54.93
CA ASN A 98 37.66 4.86 -55.16
C ASN A 98 37.78 3.33 -55.04
N GLY A 99 36.72 2.57 -55.37
CA GLY A 99 36.69 1.10 -55.29
C GLY A 99 36.32 0.52 -53.92
N THR A 100 36.10 1.38 -52.92
CA THR A 100 35.61 0.99 -51.60
C THR A 100 34.09 1.18 -51.54
N VAL A 101 33.37 0.13 -51.13
CA VAL A 101 31.93 0.18 -50.86
C VAL A 101 31.74 0.55 -49.39
N ASN A 102 31.04 1.65 -49.14
CA ASN A 102 30.63 2.06 -47.80
C ASN A 102 29.12 1.88 -47.68
N THR A 103 28.68 1.15 -46.64
CA THR A 103 27.26 1.02 -46.29
C THR A 103 26.95 1.72 -44.98
N GLN A 104 25.77 2.32 -44.93
CA GLN A 104 25.22 2.92 -43.71
C GLN A 104 23.75 2.56 -43.59
N SER A 105 23.33 2.18 -42.39
CA SER A 105 21.94 1.92 -42.08
C SER A 105 21.62 2.36 -40.66
N GLY A 106 20.40 2.85 -40.43
CA GLY A 106 20.02 3.32 -39.12
C GLY A 106 18.59 3.79 -39.06
N ASN A 107 18.18 4.09 -37.84
CA ASN A 107 16.93 4.78 -37.57
C ASN A 107 17.16 5.88 -36.54
N SER A 108 16.44 6.99 -36.71
CA SER A 108 16.32 8.05 -35.70
C SER A 108 14.84 8.34 -35.50
N THR A 109 14.46 8.56 -34.24
CA THR A 109 13.13 9.00 -33.87
C THR A 109 13.24 10.27 -33.04
N ILE A 110 12.66 11.35 -33.57
CA ILE A 110 12.54 12.62 -32.87
C ILE A 110 11.09 12.75 -32.41
N ASN A 111 10.88 12.91 -31.12
CA ASN A 111 9.57 13.21 -30.54
C ASN A 111 9.58 14.65 -30.02
N ILE A 112 8.52 15.38 -30.33
CA ILE A 112 8.27 16.75 -29.88
C ILE A 112 6.91 16.73 -29.20
N ASN A 113 6.90 16.91 -27.89
CA ASN A 113 5.69 16.97 -27.08
C ASN A 113 5.60 18.34 -26.43
N VAL A 114 4.51 19.06 -26.65
CA VAL A 114 4.31 20.42 -26.14
C VAL A 114 2.90 20.51 -25.56
N ASN A 115 2.83 20.92 -24.30
CA ASN A 115 1.58 21.23 -23.61
C ASN A 115 1.60 22.72 -23.23
N LEU A 116 0.71 23.50 -23.82
CA LEU A 116 0.58 24.94 -23.60
C LEU A 116 -0.81 25.29 -23.10
N SER A 117 -0.88 26.33 -22.28
CA SER A 117 -2.11 26.78 -21.66
C SER A 117 -2.11 28.28 -21.42
N SER A 118 -3.27 28.91 -21.56
CA SER A 118 -3.48 30.27 -21.07
C SER A 118 -4.90 30.42 -20.57
N ASN A 119 -5.07 31.00 -19.39
CA ASN A 119 -6.38 31.21 -18.78
C ASN A 119 -7.01 32.57 -19.12
N LYS A 120 -6.38 33.37 -19.98
CA LYS A 120 -6.74 34.77 -20.23
C LYS A 120 -6.66 35.16 -21.70
N VAL A 121 -7.06 34.32 -22.65
CA VAL A 121 -7.01 34.73 -24.07
C VAL A 121 -8.14 35.70 -24.42
N VAL A 122 -7.82 36.70 -25.26
CA VAL A 122 -8.83 37.53 -25.90
C VAL A 122 -9.32 36.78 -27.13
N LEU A 123 -10.59 36.41 -27.13
CA LEU A 123 -11.23 35.79 -28.27
C LEU A 123 -11.80 36.89 -29.17
N SER A 124 -11.56 36.77 -30.47
CA SER A 124 -12.31 37.51 -31.50
C SER A 124 -13.34 36.55 -32.09
N ASP A 125 -14.62 36.78 -31.81
CA ASP A 125 -15.73 36.10 -32.48
C ASP A 125 -16.63 37.16 -33.13
N GLU A 126 -16.42 37.39 -34.42
CA GLU A 126 -17.18 38.38 -35.20
C GLU A 126 -18.30 37.70 -36.02
N GLY A 127 -18.90 36.66 -35.44
CA GLY A 127 -19.97 35.89 -36.07
C GLY A 127 -19.44 34.85 -37.04
N ASN A 128 -18.85 35.27 -38.16
CA ASN A 128 -18.31 34.36 -39.19
C ASN A 128 -16.81 34.06 -39.01
N SER A 129 -16.05 34.91 -38.32
CA SER A 129 -14.65 34.67 -37.96
C SER A 129 -14.50 34.40 -36.47
N PHE A 130 -13.62 33.46 -36.14
CA PHE A 130 -13.21 33.12 -34.80
C PHE A 130 -11.69 33.01 -34.75
N GLY A 131 -11.04 33.71 -33.82
CA GLY A 131 -9.59 33.60 -33.68
C GLY A 131 -9.02 34.18 -32.39
N PHE A 132 -7.79 33.80 -32.07
CA PHE A 132 -7.02 34.28 -30.93
C PHE A 132 -5.51 34.18 -31.18
N ILE A 133 -4.75 34.97 -30.42
CA ILE A 133 -3.29 34.85 -30.33
C ILE A 133 -2.87 34.89 -28.85
N ALA A 134 -1.98 33.99 -28.45
CA ALA A 134 -1.43 33.89 -27.10
C ALA A 134 0.11 33.85 -27.16
N TYR A 135 0.76 34.46 -26.18
CA TYR A 135 2.23 34.63 -26.16
C TYR A 135 2.84 34.16 -24.84
N GLY A 136 4.08 33.69 -24.93
CA GLY A 136 4.95 33.30 -23.83
C GLY A 136 5.13 34.30 -22.70
N ASP A 137 6.00 35.28 -22.90
CA ASP A 137 6.12 36.50 -22.10
C ASP A 137 7.13 37.46 -22.77
N GLN A 138 6.89 38.79 -22.72
CA GLN A 138 7.76 39.94 -23.06
C GLN A 138 7.11 41.03 -23.96
N GLN A 139 5.85 40.88 -24.39
CA GLN A 139 5.17 41.98 -25.11
C GLN A 139 4.26 42.80 -24.16
N PRO A 140 4.40 44.14 -24.08
CA PRO A 140 3.51 44.96 -23.28
C PRO A 140 2.03 44.76 -23.67
N GLY A 141 1.22 44.19 -22.77
CA GLY A 141 -0.19 43.89 -23.02
C GLY A 141 -0.48 42.46 -23.51
N SER A 142 0.52 41.56 -23.54
CA SER A 142 0.32 40.15 -23.88
C SER A 142 -0.32 39.34 -22.75
N ILE A 143 -0.92 38.22 -23.15
CA ILE A 143 -1.56 37.23 -22.28
C ILE A 143 -0.57 36.06 -22.14
N PRO A 144 -0.15 35.69 -20.92
CA PRO A 144 0.91 34.69 -20.73
C PRO A 144 0.44 33.27 -21.10
N LEU A 145 1.31 32.55 -21.80
CA LEU A 145 1.25 31.10 -22.02
C LEU A 145 2.10 30.40 -20.94
N ASN A 146 1.49 29.44 -20.26
CA ASN A 146 2.15 28.54 -19.31
C ASN A 146 2.17 27.13 -19.89
N GLY A 147 3.22 26.37 -19.62
CA GLY A 147 3.30 25.02 -20.14
C GLY A 147 4.69 24.44 -20.04
N ALA A 148 4.91 23.35 -20.74
CA ALA A 148 6.23 22.78 -20.96
C ALA A 148 6.23 22.08 -22.32
N GLY A 149 7.41 21.96 -22.89
CA GLY A 149 7.61 21.10 -24.05
C GLY A 149 8.96 20.43 -23.97
N GLU A 150 9.01 19.21 -24.47
CA GLU A 150 10.21 18.40 -24.56
C GLU A 150 10.37 17.94 -26.01
N LEU A 151 11.56 18.17 -26.55
CA LEU A 151 12.04 17.50 -27.75
C LEU A 151 13.00 16.42 -27.29
N SER A 152 12.79 15.18 -27.68
CA SER A 152 13.69 14.06 -27.45
C SER A 152 14.10 13.43 -28.76
N ASP A 153 15.37 13.10 -28.91
CA ASP A 153 15.89 12.33 -30.05
C ASP A 153 16.51 11.03 -29.55
N GLU A 154 16.22 9.95 -30.27
CA GLU A 154 16.85 8.65 -30.11
C GLU A 154 17.35 8.18 -31.48
N GLU A 155 18.66 8.01 -31.59
CA GLU A 155 19.32 7.63 -32.84
C GLU A 155 20.12 6.34 -32.64
N GLU A 156 19.91 5.37 -33.55
CA GLU A 156 20.69 4.15 -33.67
C GLU A 156 21.23 4.01 -35.09
N GLY A 157 22.55 4.17 -35.22
CA GLY A 157 23.26 4.16 -36.48
C GLY A 157 24.28 3.03 -36.55
N GLN A 158 24.35 2.36 -37.69
CA GLN A 158 25.33 1.33 -38.02
C GLN A 158 26.02 1.66 -39.34
N THR A 159 27.35 1.68 -39.30
CA THR A 159 28.21 1.70 -40.50
C THR A 159 29.05 0.43 -40.52
N ASP A 160 29.77 0.20 -41.62
CA ASP A 160 30.75 -0.90 -41.71
C ASP A 160 31.87 -0.84 -40.64
N LEU A 161 32.02 0.29 -39.93
CA LEU A 161 33.14 0.56 -39.01
C LEU A 161 32.71 0.91 -37.57
N SER A 162 31.43 1.16 -37.29
CA SER A 162 30.97 1.58 -35.95
C SER A 162 29.47 1.40 -35.72
N ASN A 163 29.09 1.19 -34.46
CA ASN A 163 27.71 1.31 -33.98
C ASN A 163 27.60 2.50 -33.03
N SER A 164 26.62 3.37 -33.22
CA SER A 164 26.36 4.51 -32.33
C SER A 164 24.93 4.47 -31.80
N LYS A 165 24.78 4.78 -30.51
CA LYS A 165 23.49 5.04 -29.88
C LYS A 165 23.58 6.38 -29.13
N SER A 166 22.69 7.31 -29.46
CA SER A 166 22.60 8.62 -28.81
C SER A 166 21.17 8.88 -28.36
N LYS A 167 21.06 9.55 -27.20
CA LYS A 167 19.80 10.05 -26.66
C LYS A 167 20.01 11.46 -26.14
N GLY A 168 19.15 12.39 -26.53
CA GLY A 168 19.21 13.79 -26.09
C GLY A 168 17.82 14.39 -25.88
N SER A 169 17.73 15.43 -25.05
CA SER A 169 16.48 16.18 -24.86
C SER A 169 16.70 17.71 -24.76
N ILE A 170 15.69 18.47 -25.16
CA ILE A 170 15.62 19.95 -25.08
C ILE A 170 14.26 20.37 -24.51
N SER A 171 14.26 21.36 -23.62
CA SER A 171 13.05 22.00 -23.12
C SER A 171 12.62 23.23 -23.92
N LEU A 172 11.31 23.48 -23.96
CA LEU A 172 10.69 24.65 -24.61
C LEU A 172 11.07 25.97 -23.89
N ASP A 173 11.47 26.97 -24.68
CA ASP A 173 11.59 28.37 -24.26
C ASP A 173 10.20 29.03 -24.32
N LEU A 174 9.53 29.00 -23.17
CA LEU A 174 8.21 29.58 -23.03
C LEU A 174 8.19 31.07 -23.32
N ALA A 175 9.26 31.84 -23.08
CA ALA A 175 9.23 33.30 -23.23
C ALA A 175 8.97 33.71 -24.69
N ASN A 176 9.51 32.95 -25.64
CA ASN A 176 9.42 33.23 -27.07
C ASN A 176 8.39 32.35 -27.80
N ALA A 177 7.56 31.60 -27.06
CA ALA A 177 6.51 30.76 -27.64
C ALA A 177 5.29 31.58 -28.06
N GLU A 178 4.65 31.18 -29.16
CA GLU A 178 3.43 31.81 -29.69
C GLU A 178 2.43 30.75 -30.14
N VAL A 179 1.15 30.98 -29.86
CA VAL A 179 0.06 30.23 -30.48
C VAL A 179 -0.93 31.20 -31.10
N SER A 180 -1.26 30.97 -32.37
CA SER A 180 -2.32 31.67 -33.09
C SER A 180 -3.33 30.70 -33.68
N PHE A 181 -4.60 31.06 -33.63
CA PHE A 181 -5.66 30.35 -34.33
C PHE A 181 -6.61 31.34 -34.97
N ASP A 182 -6.94 31.12 -36.24
CA ASP A 182 -7.95 31.88 -36.98
C ASP A 182 -8.83 30.91 -37.74
N TYR A 183 -10.14 31.12 -37.79
CA TYR A 183 -11.12 30.22 -38.41
C TYR A 183 -12.36 30.96 -38.90
N LEU A 184 -12.77 30.68 -40.13
CA LEU A 184 -13.96 31.19 -40.80
C LEU A 184 -15.02 30.08 -40.84
N LYS A 185 -16.13 30.28 -40.12
CA LYS A 185 -17.16 29.27 -39.86
C LYS A 185 -17.87 28.83 -41.14
N ASP A 186 -18.27 29.77 -42.01
CA ASP A 186 -19.03 29.48 -43.23
C ASP A 186 -18.22 28.69 -44.25
N SER A 187 -16.94 29.05 -44.42
CA SER A 187 -16.06 28.43 -45.41
C SER A 187 -15.30 27.22 -44.85
N LYS A 188 -15.36 27.01 -43.53
CA LYS A 188 -14.54 26.06 -42.77
C LYS A 188 -13.04 26.26 -42.98
N LYS A 189 -12.60 27.50 -43.18
CA LYS A 189 -11.21 27.87 -43.46
C LYS A 189 -10.57 28.51 -42.24
N GLY A 190 -9.48 27.95 -41.71
CA GLY A 190 -8.63 28.57 -40.70
C GLY A 190 -7.13 28.30 -40.84
N GLN A 191 -6.37 28.83 -39.88
CA GLN A 191 -4.95 28.59 -39.69
C GLN A 191 -4.69 28.34 -38.19
N LEU A 192 -3.82 27.39 -37.88
CA LEU A 192 -3.27 27.17 -36.54
C LEU A 192 -1.75 27.33 -36.61
N GLY A 193 -1.20 28.30 -35.89
CA GLY A 193 0.22 28.47 -35.67
C GLY A 193 0.60 28.06 -34.25
N VAL A 194 1.57 27.16 -34.11
CA VAL A 194 2.29 26.92 -32.85
C VAL A 194 3.76 27.16 -33.13
N ARG A 195 4.32 28.20 -32.51
CA ARG A 195 5.73 28.56 -32.63
C ARG A 195 6.40 28.28 -31.29
N GLY A 196 7.21 27.24 -31.23
CA GLY A 196 8.07 26.97 -30.07
C GLY A 196 9.45 27.58 -30.30
N ALA A 197 9.88 28.48 -29.42
CA ALA A 197 11.31 28.71 -29.22
C ALA A 197 11.80 27.64 -28.23
N TYR A 198 13.02 27.13 -28.37
CA TYR A 198 13.56 26.06 -27.52
C TYR A 198 14.82 26.56 -26.80
N ILE A 199 15.00 26.19 -25.53
CA ILE A 199 16.17 26.59 -24.71
C ILE A 199 17.37 25.71 -25.11
N ASN A 200 18.59 26.22 -24.95
CA ASN A 200 19.82 25.43 -25.18
C ASN A 200 19.79 24.09 -24.38
N PRO A 201 20.20 22.97 -25.01
CA PRO A 201 20.08 21.62 -24.46
C PRO A 201 20.94 21.33 -23.22
N SER A 202 20.54 20.33 -22.43
CA SER A 202 21.39 19.65 -21.43
C SER A 202 21.27 18.13 -21.57
N GLY A 203 22.38 17.41 -21.77
CA GLY A 203 22.40 15.95 -21.91
C GLY A 203 23.79 15.39 -22.26
N ASN A 204 24.05 14.13 -21.91
CA ASN A 204 25.30 13.42 -22.19
C ASN A 204 25.10 12.47 -23.39
N ALA A 205 25.86 12.68 -24.47
CA ALA A 205 25.98 11.70 -25.55
C ALA A 205 27.11 10.72 -25.25
N SER A 206 26.85 9.41 -25.27
CA SER A 206 27.87 8.37 -25.14
C SER A 206 28.04 7.63 -26.47
N VAL A 207 29.12 7.90 -27.20
CA VAL A 207 29.46 7.17 -28.43
C VAL A 207 30.42 6.02 -28.10
N HIS A 208 30.04 4.78 -28.39
CA HIS A 208 30.94 3.62 -28.27
C HIS A 208 31.62 3.33 -29.61
N TYR A 209 32.86 3.78 -29.80
CA TYR A 209 33.68 3.37 -30.94
C TYR A 209 34.39 2.05 -30.68
N LEU A 210 34.35 1.12 -31.64
CA LEU A 210 35.15 -0.12 -31.56
C LEU A 210 36.60 0.07 -32.02
N HIS A 211 36.94 1.10 -32.81
CA HIS A 211 38.33 1.52 -33.05
C HIS A 211 38.39 2.85 -33.85
N ASN A 212 38.90 3.95 -33.26
CA ASN A 212 39.88 4.80 -33.97
C ASN A 212 40.63 5.79 -33.07
N THR A 213 41.89 6.01 -33.43
CA THR A 213 42.94 6.76 -32.72
C THR A 213 43.05 8.21 -33.21
N SER A 214 42.01 9.02 -33.05
CA SER A 214 42.08 10.46 -33.30
C SER A 214 41.55 11.26 -32.11
N SER A 215 42.44 12.09 -31.58
CA SER A 215 42.25 12.97 -30.43
C SER A 215 41.13 13.99 -30.66
N GLY A 216 40.05 13.86 -29.88
CA GLY A 216 39.39 14.96 -29.17
C GLY A 216 38.80 16.11 -29.99
N GLY A 217 37.62 15.90 -30.55
CA GLY A 217 36.60 16.95 -30.69
C GLY A 217 35.43 16.60 -29.78
N ASP A 218 34.88 17.57 -29.06
CA ASP A 218 33.76 17.36 -28.14
C ASP A 218 32.47 17.07 -28.92
N ILE A 219 32.25 15.79 -29.27
CA ILE A 219 31.13 15.30 -30.09
C ILE A 219 29.77 15.69 -29.47
N SER A 220 29.73 15.94 -28.16
CA SER A 220 28.55 16.45 -27.46
C SER A 220 28.08 17.80 -28.04
N ALA A 221 28.98 18.75 -28.30
CA ALA A 221 28.59 20.09 -28.75
C ALA A 221 27.97 20.10 -30.17
N THR A 222 28.45 19.23 -31.07
CA THR A 222 27.93 19.12 -32.44
C THR A 222 26.54 18.48 -32.47
N TYR A 223 26.31 17.43 -31.67
CA TYR A 223 25.00 16.80 -31.52
C TYR A 223 23.98 17.76 -30.91
N MET A 224 24.40 18.56 -29.93
CA MET A 224 23.56 19.58 -29.29
C MET A 224 23.17 20.73 -30.24
N ASN A 225 24.07 21.14 -31.13
CA ASN A 225 23.74 22.10 -32.20
C ASN A 225 22.74 21.51 -33.21
N LEU A 226 22.87 20.23 -33.56
CA LEU A 226 21.92 19.55 -34.45
C LEU A 226 20.52 19.49 -33.81
N LEU A 227 20.42 19.13 -32.52
CA LEU A 227 19.14 19.13 -31.80
C LEU A 227 18.46 20.51 -31.79
N ASN A 228 19.24 21.59 -31.68
CA ASN A 228 18.71 22.96 -31.78
C ASN A 228 18.18 23.30 -33.19
N ILE A 229 18.91 22.89 -34.24
CA ILE A 229 18.46 23.03 -35.63
C ILE A 229 17.17 22.21 -35.87
N MET A 230 17.07 21.01 -35.31
CA MET A 230 15.86 20.19 -35.41
C MET A 230 14.67 20.81 -34.65
N GLY A 231 14.90 21.37 -33.46
CA GLY A 231 13.89 22.12 -32.71
C GLY A 231 13.37 23.32 -33.49
N THR A 232 14.25 24.08 -34.15
CA THR A 232 13.84 25.22 -34.99
C THR A 232 13.16 24.79 -36.30
N THR A 233 13.53 23.66 -36.89
CA THR A 233 12.99 23.16 -38.16
C THR A 233 11.64 22.46 -37.99
N TYR A 234 11.53 21.55 -37.01
CA TYR A 234 10.35 20.71 -36.80
C TYR A 234 9.46 21.17 -35.65
N GLY A 235 9.97 21.99 -34.73
CA GLY A 235 9.20 22.51 -33.58
C GLY A 235 8.34 23.75 -33.90
N ASN A 236 8.47 24.31 -35.10
CA ASN A 236 7.53 25.29 -35.63
C ASN A 236 6.43 24.59 -36.43
N LEU A 237 5.18 24.80 -36.04
CA LEU A 237 3.99 24.27 -36.71
C LEU A 237 3.18 25.42 -37.30
N GLY A 238 3.05 25.44 -38.63
CA GLY A 238 2.05 26.23 -39.33
C GLY A 238 1.08 25.29 -40.06
N VAL A 239 -0.11 25.10 -39.50
CA VAL A 239 -1.20 24.36 -40.15
C VAL A 239 -2.12 25.35 -40.83
N TYR A 240 -2.34 25.16 -42.13
CA TYR A 240 -3.27 25.96 -42.91
C TYR A 240 -4.39 25.07 -43.41
N THR A 241 -5.63 25.54 -43.34
CA THR A 241 -6.71 25.02 -44.19
C THR A 241 -6.59 25.69 -45.57
N TYR A 242 -6.79 24.95 -46.65
CA TYR A 242 -6.50 25.45 -47.99
C TYR A 242 -7.47 26.57 -48.45
N ASP A 243 -6.87 27.69 -48.93
CA ASP A 243 -7.22 28.48 -50.14
C ASP A 243 -6.44 29.81 -50.24
N VAL A 244 -5.68 30.21 -49.21
CA VAL A 244 -4.70 31.31 -49.32
C VAL A 244 -3.57 30.95 -50.30
N MET A 245 -3.22 29.66 -50.39
CA MET A 245 -2.19 29.13 -51.28
C MET A 245 -2.67 28.94 -52.73
N GLU A 246 -3.97 28.73 -52.97
CA GLU A 246 -4.50 28.58 -54.33
C GLU A 246 -4.37 29.87 -55.15
N GLN A 247 -4.46 31.04 -54.50
CA GLN A 247 -4.13 32.33 -55.12
C GLN A 247 -2.64 32.55 -55.32
N ALA A 248 -1.78 32.03 -54.42
CA ALA A 248 -0.33 32.13 -54.56
C ALA A 248 0.21 31.26 -55.71
N TYR A 249 -0.34 30.05 -55.89
CA TYR A 249 0.03 29.15 -56.99
C TYR A 249 -0.27 29.69 -58.39
N LYS A 250 -1.30 30.55 -58.53
CA LYS A 250 -1.61 31.21 -59.80
C LYS A 250 -0.46 32.07 -60.34
N ASN A 251 0.48 32.47 -59.47
CA ASN A 251 1.61 33.34 -59.80
C ASN A 251 2.98 32.64 -59.69
N MET A 252 3.02 31.32 -59.46
CA MET A 252 4.27 30.55 -59.29
C MET A 252 4.63 29.74 -60.54
N THR A 253 5.92 29.54 -60.77
CA THR A 253 6.40 28.64 -61.83
C THR A 253 6.24 27.17 -61.42
N PRO A 254 6.19 26.22 -62.38
CA PRO A 254 6.13 24.79 -62.07
C PRO A 254 7.24 24.28 -61.13
N ASP A 255 8.46 24.83 -61.24
CA ASP A 255 9.57 24.49 -60.37
C ASP A 255 9.38 25.00 -58.94
N GLN A 256 8.80 26.20 -58.78
CA GLN A 256 8.44 26.74 -57.47
C GLN A 256 7.31 25.94 -56.82
N ILE A 257 6.33 25.47 -57.61
CA ILE A 257 5.25 24.59 -57.15
C ILE A 257 5.83 23.24 -56.69
N LYS A 258 6.77 22.68 -57.44
CA LYS A 258 7.46 21.43 -57.07
C LYS A 258 8.32 21.58 -55.81
N GLN A 259 9.11 22.65 -55.72
CA GLN A 259 9.90 22.97 -54.52
C GLN A 259 9.00 23.16 -53.29
N TYR A 260 7.84 23.79 -53.47
CA TYR A 260 6.86 23.95 -52.42
C TYR A 260 6.26 22.60 -51.98
N HIS A 261 5.85 21.74 -52.92
CA HIS A 261 5.31 20.41 -52.56
C HIS A 261 6.35 19.59 -51.79
N ASN A 262 7.61 19.64 -52.23
CA ASN A 262 8.71 19.02 -51.50
C ASN A 262 8.84 19.62 -50.09
N ALA A 263 8.82 20.95 -49.93
CA ALA A 263 8.90 21.61 -48.62
C ALA A 263 7.68 21.30 -47.72
N LYS A 264 6.49 21.17 -48.30
CA LYS A 264 5.24 20.80 -47.61
C LYS A 264 5.32 19.38 -47.06
N ASP A 265 5.73 18.43 -47.91
CA ASP A 265 5.87 17.03 -47.54
C ASP A 265 7.01 16.83 -46.52
N MET A 266 8.10 17.61 -46.65
CA MET A 266 9.21 17.68 -45.69
C MET A 266 8.82 18.29 -44.33
N ALA A 267 7.77 19.11 -44.25
CA ALA A 267 7.33 19.73 -43.00
C ALA A 267 6.17 18.99 -42.32
N GLY A 268 5.56 17.99 -42.99
CA GLY A 268 4.39 17.27 -42.48
C GLY A 268 3.13 18.15 -42.32
N ASN A 269 3.06 19.29 -43.03
CA ASN A 269 1.99 20.28 -42.90
C ASN A 269 1.00 20.10 -44.06
N GLY A 270 -0.27 19.76 -43.81
CA GLY A 270 -1.24 19.60 -44.91
C GLY A 270 -2.56 18.88 -44.63
N GLY A 271 -2.84 18.46 -43.39
CA GLY A 271 -4.12 17.86 -43.02
C GLY A 271 -5.26 18.88 -42.86
N ILE A 272 -6.49 18.39 -42.73
CA ILE A 272 -7.66 19.23 -42.41
C ILE A 272 -7.82 19.28 -40.89
N CYS A 273 -7.85 20.47 -40.33
CA CYS A 273 -8.18 20.69 -38.93
C CYS A 273 -9.70 20.57 -38.73
N THR A 274 -10.13 19.75 -37.78
CA THR A 274 -11.53 19.59 -37.40
C THR A 274 -11.84 20.52 -36.24
N VAL A 275 -12.88 21.34 -36.38
CA VAL A 275 -13.35 22.28 -35.34
C VAL A 275 -14.77 21.89 -34.95
N LEU A 276 -14.99 21.65 -33.65
CA LEU A 276 -16.29 21.34 -33.06
C LEU A 276 -16.67 22.44 -32.07
N GLN A 277 -17.85 23.04 -32.24
CA GLN A 277 -18.39 23.99 -31.26
C GLN A 277 -19.08 23.23 -30.13
N THR A 278 -18.69 23.49 -28.88
CA THR A 278 -19.29 22.92 -27.67
C THR A 278 -20.24 23.92 -27.00
N LYS A 279 -20.96 23.51 -25.95
CA LYS A 279 -21.80 24.43 -25.16
C LYS A 279 -20.99 25.45 -24.37
N LYS A 280 -19.69 25.22 -24.20
CA LYS A 280 -18.78 26.00 -23.34
C LYS A 280 -17.61 26.62 -24.10
N GLY A 281 -17.45 26.33 -25.40
CA GLY A 281 -16.28 26.73 -26.17
C GLY A 281 -16.12 26.02 -27.51
N TYR A 282 -14.88 25.71 -27.88
CA TYR A 282 -14.49 25.03 -29.11
C TYR A 282 -13.45 23.94 -28.83
N GLU A 283 -13.60 22.80 -29.50
CA GLU A 283 -12.67 21.68 -29.52
C GLU A 283 -12.08 21.52 -30.93
N ILE A 284 -10.76 21.44 -31.01
CA ILE A 284 -10.01 21.55 -32.26
C ILE A 284 -9.02 20.40 -32.32
N SER A 285 -9.07 19.61 -33.39
CA SER A 285 -8.21 18.43 -33.56
C SER A 285 -7.60 18.39 -34.96
N TYR A 286 -6.32 18.07 -35.05
CA TYR A 286 -5.58 17.91 -36.29
C TYR A 286 -4.68 16.68 -36.21
N ILE A 287 -4.76 15.81 -37.22
CA ILE A 287 -3.87 14.65 -37.36
C ILE A 287 -3.40 14.62 -38.82
N ASN A 288 -2.09 14.54 -39.04
CA ASN A 288 -1.51 14.35 -40.37
C ASN A 288 -0.25 13.47 -40.29
N SER A 289 -0.04 12.64 -41.32
CA SER A 289 1.18 11.87 -41.50
C SER A 289 1.65 12.00 -42.94
N ALA A 290 2.91 12.40 -43.13
CA ALA A 290 3.55 12.49 -44.44
C ALA A 290 4.86 11.70 -44.46
N THR A 291 5.13 11.00 -45.56
CA THR A 291 6.39 10.28 -45.76
C THR A 291 7.05 10.80 -47.04
N TYR A 292 8.31 11.18 -46.97
CA TYR A 292 9.12 11.54 -48.12
C TYR A 292 10.42 10.74 -48.14
N GLY A 293 10.97 10.51 -49.33
CA GLY A 293 12.25 9.82 -49.48
C GLY A 293 13.18 10.54 -50.45
N THR A 294 14.43 10.71 -50.06
CA THR A 294 15.52 11.30 -50.87
C THR A 294 16.80 10.61 -50.46
N VAL A 295 17.59 10.19 -51.44
CA VAL A 295 18.91 9.57 -51.24
C VAL A 295 19.96 10.63 -51.52
N ASP A 296 20.98 10.72 -50.66
CA ASP A 296 22.03 11.74 -50.77
C ASP A 296 22.84 11.63 -52.08
N ASP A 297 23.38 12.75 -52.55
CA ASP A 297 24.14 12.81 -53.80
C ASP A 297 25.34 11.84 -53.80
N GLY A 298 25.31 10.89 -54.74
CA GLY A 298 26.32 9.83 -54.88
C GLY A 298 26.07 8.57 -54.05
N TRP A 299 24.98 8.51 -53.28
CA TRP A 299 24.51 7.31 -52.58
C TRP A 299 23.40 6.60 -53.38
N THR A 300 23.22 5.30 -53.11
CA THR A 300 22.14 4.47 -53.67
C THR A 300 21.47 3.69 -52.53
N GLY A 301 20.15 3.54 -52.54
CA GLY A 301 19.44 2.83 -51.46
C GLY A 301 18.12 3.48 -51.09
N THR A 302 17.76 3.42 -49.81
CA THR A 302 16.52 3.99 -49.26
C THR A 302 16.83 4.94 -48.11
N ASN A 303 16.25 6.13 -48.16
CA ASN A 303 16.34 7.11 -47.08
C ASN A 303 15.01 7.85 -47.01
N THR A 304 14.33 7.69 -45.88
CA THR A 304 12.92 8.01 -45.72
C THR A 304 12.69 8.72 -44.39
N TYR A 305 11.89 9.78 -44.45
CA TYR A 305 11.44 10.54 -43.30
C TYR A 305 9.92 10.44 -43.24
N THR A 306 9.39 9.98 -42.11
CA THR A 306 7.95 9.95 -41.83
C THR A 306 7.65 10.92 -40.70
N ILE A 307 6.84 11.93 -40.98
CA ILE A 307 6.47 12.97 -40.02
C ILE A 307 5.01 12.80 -39.67
N SER A 308 4.74 12.43 -38.43
CA SER A 308 3.40 12.35 -37.84
C SER A 308 3.18 13.55 -36.93
N THR A 309 2.05 14.23 -37.08
CA THR A 309 1.67 15.41 -36.28
C THR A 309 0.25 15.25 -35.76
N GLN A 310 0.07 15.45 -34.46
CA GLN A 310 -1.20 15.46 -33.74
C GLN A 310 -1.31 16.75 -32.93
N VAL A 311 -2.42 17.45 -33.06
CA VAL A 311 -2.73 18.63 -32.25
C VAL A 311 -4.14 18.48 -31.70
N HIS A 312 -4.28 18.71 -30.40
CA HIS A 312 -5.57 18.89 -29.73
C HIS A 312 -5.57 20.25 -29.05
N MET A 313 -6.64 21.00 -29.22
CA MET A 313 -6.80 22.33 -28.63
C MET A 313 -8.23 22.55 -28.16
N SER A 314 -8.38 23.04 -26.93
CA SER A 314 -9.66 23.48 -26.38
C SER A 314 -9.62 24.99 -26.11
N VAL A 315 -10.73 25.67 -26.41
CA VAL A 315 -10.87 27.12 -26.27
C VAL A 315 -12.17 27.44 -25.55
N GLY A 316 -12.13 28.23 -24.47
CA GLY A 316 -13.28 28.58 -23.62
C GLY A 316 -13.50 27.64 -22.42
N GLU A 317 -12.84 26.48 -22.40
CA GLU A 317 -12.94 25.51 -21.30
C GLU A 317 -11.73 25.63 -20.38
N LYS A 318 -11.92 25.54 -19.05
CA LYS A 318 -10.85 25.15 -18.13
C LYS A 318 -10.63 23.64 -18.39
N PRO A 319 -9.41 23.14 -18.61
CA PRO A 319 -9.21 21.72 -18.81
C PRO A 319 -9.56 21.09 -17.48
N VAL A 320 -10.32 20.04 -17.59
CA VAL A 320 -10.34 19.06 -16.54
C VAL A 320 -8.90 18.56 -16.41
N THR A 321 -8.23 18.92 -15.31
CA THR A 321 -6.96 18.27 -14.98
C THR A 321 -7.36 16.91 -14.45
N LEU A 322 -7.05 15.84 -15.17
CA LEU A 322 -7.50 14.51 -14.79
C LEU A 322 -6.65 13.99 -13.63
N ASP A 323 -7.32 13.32 -12.70
CA ASP A 323 -6.68 12.55 -11.65
C ASP A 323 -7.23 11.12 -11.65
N ALA A 324 -6.41 10.17 -11.22
CA ALA A 324 -6.81 8.77 -11.10
C ALA A 324 -6.85 8.39 -9.62
N ILE A 325 -7.97 7.85 -9.17
CA ILE A 325 -8.17 7.43 -7.79
C ILE A 325 -8.39 5.93 -7.76
N ILE A 326 -7.60 5.21 -6.96
CA ILE A 326 -7.83 3.81 -6.61
C ILE A 326 -8.45 3.74 -5.22
N GLU A 327 -9.63 3.14 -5.12
CA GLU A 327 -10.36 3.02 -3.86
C GLU A 327 -10.98 1.63 -3.68
N PRO A 328 -11.18 1.16 -2.44
CA PRO A 328 -11.81 -0.12 -2.19
C PRO A 328 -13.28 -0.06 -2.63
N LEU A 329 -13.78 -1.19 -3.16
CA LEU A 329 -15.21 -1.34 -3.49
C LEU A 329 -16.11 -1.16 -2.26
N ASP A 330 -15.59 -1.47 -1.07
CA ASP A 330 -16.21 -1.26 0.23
C ASP A 330 -15.15 -0.79 1.23
N ILE A 331 -15.23 0.49 1.63
CA ILE A 331 -14.28 1.12 2.55
C ILE A 331 -14.36 0.55 3.97
N ASP A 332 -15.55 0.12 4.42
CA ASP A 332 -15.72 -0.49 5.73
C ASP A 332 -15.13 -1.90 5.74
N ALA A 333 -15.27 -2.64 4.62
CA ALA A 333 -14.62 -3.94 4.45
C ALA A 333 -13.10 -3.80 4.41
N TYR A 334 -12.55 -2.78 3.72
CA TYR A 334 -11.11 -2.51 3.69
C TYR A 334 -10.57 -2.15 5.08
N ASN A 335 -11.23 -1.24 5.79
CA ASN A 335 -10.83 -0.83 7.12
C ASN A 335 -10.85 -1.99 8.13
N LYS A 336 -11.73 -2.99 7.93
CA LYS A 336 -11.81 -4.18 8.78
C LYS A 336 -11.08 -5.40 8.23
N PHE A 337 -10.36 -5.24 7.12
CA PHE A 337 -9.71 -6.35 6.43
C PHE A 337 -8.50 -6.81 7.22
N ILE A 338 -8.61 -7.98 7.84
CA ILE A 338 -7.48 -8.74 8.36
C ILE A 338 -7.27 -9.92 7.41
N PRO A 339 -6.06 -10.13 6.86
CA PRO A 339 -5.76 -11.23 5.95
C PRO A 339 -6.11 -12.58 6.58
N LYS A 340 -6.52 -13.54 5.75
CA LYS A 340 -6.70 -14.93 6.14
C LYS A 340 -5.94 -15.78 5.14
N GLY A 341 -5.35 -16.87 5.62
CA GLY A 341 -4.82 -17.90 4.75
C GLY A 341 -5.87 -18.92 4.34
N GLU A 342 -5.43 -19.96 3.65
CA GLU A 342 -6.23 -21.18 3.54
C GLU A 342 -6.67 -21.66 4.93
N LYS A 343 -7.85 -22.26 5.02
CA LYS A 343 -8.29 -22.76 6.32
C LYS A 343 -7.46 -23.97 6.70
N VAL A 344 -6.92 -23.92 7.92
CA VAL A 344 -6.05 -24.96 8.47
C VAL A 344 -6.78 -26.30 8.76
N ASP A 345 -8.11 -26.31 8.67
CA ASP A 345 -8.96 -27.52 8.70
C ASP A 345 -9.14 -28.16 7.30
N GLY A 346 -8.56 -27.57 6.26
CA GLY A 346 -8.65 -28.02 4.87
C GLY A 346 -9.97 -27.71 4.16
N SER A 347 -10.90 -26.98 4.80
CA SER A 347 -12.23 -26.71 4.21
C SER A 347 -12.21 -25.66 3.09
N THR A 348 -11.16 -24.84 2.99
CA THR A 348 -10.93 -23.94 1.85
C THR A 348 -9.45 -23.90 1.48
N SER A 349 -9.17 -23.85 0.18
CA SER A 349 -7.81 -23.68 -0.38
C SER A 349 -7.44 -22.21 -0.64
N LYS A 350 -8.25 -21.27 -0.12
CA LYS A 350 -8.03 -19.82 -0.23
C LYS A 350 -8.51 -19.09 1.01
N GLY A 351 -7.94 -17.91 1.25
CA GLY A 351 -8.35 -17.00 2.32
C GLY A 351 -9.48 -16.06 1.91
N ASN A 352 -9.49 -14.86 2.50
CA ASN A 352 -10.45 -13.81 2.19
C ASN A 352 -9.98 -12.91 1.04
N THR A 353 -10.94 -12.29 0.38
CA THR A 353 -10.74 -11.44 -0.81
C THR A 353 -11.17 -10.01 -0.51
N ILE A 354 -10.46 -9.04 -1.05
CA ILE A 354 -10.84 -7.62 -1.04
C ILE A 354 -10.82 -7.08 -2.49
N GLY A 355 -11.70 -6.14 -2.79
CA GLY A 355 -11.84 -5.60 -4.13
C GLY A 355 -11.59 -4.09 -4.19
N PHE A 356 -11.01 -3.63 -5.30
CA PHE A 356 -10.68 -2.23 -5.58
C PHE A 356 -11.12 -1.85 -6.99
N HIS A 357 -11.40 -0.58 -7.20
CA HIS A 357 -11.67 -0.03 -8.52
C HIS A 357 -10.94 1.29 -8.71
N VAL A 358 -10.78 1.68 -9.97
CA VAL A 358 -10.21 2.95 -10.35
C VAL A 358 -11.30 3.83 -10.95
N LYS A 359 -11.27 5.12 -10.61
CA LYS A 359 -12.09 6.15 -11.25
C LYS A 359 -11.21 7.32 -11.71
N ILE A 360 -11.67 8.01 -12.75
CA ILE A 360 -11.09 9.26 -13.22
C ILE A 360 -11.93 10.41 -12.68
N VAL A 361 -11.27 11.39 -12.09
CA VAL A 361 -11.92 12.56 -11.50
C VAL A 361 -11.33 13.85 -12.07
N ASP A 362 -12.07 14.94 -11.93
CA ASP A 362 -11.52 16.27 -12.12
C ASP A 362 -10.69 16.64 -10.89
N LYS A 363 -9.40 16.95 -11.04
CA LYS A 363 -8.53 17.37 -9.94
C LYS A 363 -9.04 18.62 -9.22
N SER A 364 -9.84 19.46 -9.91
CA SER A 364 -10.49 20.62 -9.30
C SER A 364 -11.77 20.29 -8.52
N ASP A 365 -12.34 19.09 -8.74
CA ASP A 365 -13.47 18.54 -8.00
C ASP A 365 -13.35 17.00 -7.89
N PRO A 366 -12.49 16.49 -6.97
CA PRO A 366 -12.23 15.05 -6.83
C PRO A 366 -13.44 14.19 -6.48
N ALA A 367 -14.56 14.82 -6.07
CA ALA A 367 -15.82 14.13 -5.81
C ALA A 367 -16.59 13.81 -7.10
N LYS A 368 -16.25 14.46 -8.21
CA LYS A 368 -16.89 14.29 -9.51
C LYS A 368 -16.21 13.17 -10.32
N ASP A 369 -16.82 11.99 -10.32
CA ASP A 369 -16.45 10.90 -11.22
C ASP A 369 -16.80 11.25 -12.68
N ILE A 370 -15.79 11.26 -13.54
CA ILE A 370 -15.86 11.54 -14.98
C ILE A 370 -15.31 10.37 -15.81
N SER A 371 -15.23 9.18 -15.23
CA SER A 371 -14.76 7.95 -15.90
C SER A 371 -15.54 7.64 -17.18
N GLY A 372 -16.83 7.98 -17.23
CA GLY A 372 -17.67 7.83 -18.43
C GLY A 372 -17.37 8.83 -19.54
N GLU A 373 -16.81 10.00 -19.21
CA GLU A 373 -16.38 11.02 -20.17
C GLU A 373 -14.96 10.70 -20.71
N HIS A 374 -14.15 10.00 -19.91
CA HIS A 374 -12.78 9.61 -20.23
C HIS A 374 -12.57 8.09 -20.11
N PRO A 375 -13.03 7.29 -21.08
CA PRO A 375 -12.80 5.85 -21.08
C PRO A 375 -11.30 5.51 -21.08
N PHE A 376 -10.89 4.59 -20.22
CA PHE A 376 -9.49 4.26 -19.98
C PHE A 376 -9.23 2.76 -19.97
N THR A 377 -7.95 2.40 -20.12
CA THR A 377 -7.44 1.06 -19.82
C THR A 377 -6.74 1.12 -18.46
N VAL A 378 -6.95 0.12 -17.60
CA VAL A 378 -6.24 0.03 -16.32
C VAL A 378 -5.33 -1.19 -16.29
N ILE A 379 -4.12 -1.00 -15.76
CA ILE A 379 -3.15 -2.03 -15.46
C ILE A 379 -2.96 -2.05 -13.95
N TYR A 380 -3.47 -3.09 -13.30
CA TYR A 380 -3.21 -3.33 -11.89
C TYR A 380 -1.91 -4.11 -11.70
N THR A 381 -1.14 -3.73 -10.69
CA THR A 381 0.09 -4.42 -10.30
C THR A 381 0.07 -4.71 -8.81
N LEU A 382 0.26 -5.97 -8.44
CA LEU A 382 0.62 -6.37 -7.08
C LEU A 382 2.13 -6.26 -6.93
N ASP A 383 2.58 -5.46 -5.98
CA ASP A 383 3.98 -5.20 -5.70
C ASP A 383 4.26 -5.39 -4.20
N SER A 384 5.53 -5.58 -3.83
CA SER A 384 5.96 -5.82 -2.45
C SER A 384 5.13 -6.90 -1.71
N VAL A 385 4.65 -7.89 -2.46
CA VAL A 385 3.83 -8.99 -1.93
C VAL A 385 4.70 -9.89 -1.07
N SER A 386 4.26 -10.16 0.14
CA SER A 386 4.93 -11.10 1.03
C SER A 386 4.89 -12.52 0.47
N ASN A 387 5.84 -13.33 0.90
CA ASN A 387 6.01 -14.71 0.48
C ASN A 387 6.46 -15.57 1.67
N TYR A 388 5.74 -15.44 2.79
CA TYR A 388 6.12 -16.07 4.02
C TYR A 388 6.05 -17.60 3.92
N GLN A 389 6.93 -18.29 4.64
CA GLN A 389 6.93 -19.74 4.63
C GLN A 389 5.63 -20.25 5.26
N GLY A 390 4.83 -21.00 4.51
CA GLY A 390 3.58 -21.58 4.99
C GLY A 390 2.40 -20.60 4.93
N VAL A 391 1.39 -20.77 5.80
CA VAL A 391 0.21 -19.88 5.83
C VAL A 391 -0.02 -19.25 7.21
N CYS A 392 0.53 -19.87 8.26
CA CYS A 392 0.64 -19.32 9.61
C CYS A 392 1.88 -19.92 10.30
N MET A 393 2.11 -19.58 11.58
CA MET A 393 3.38 -19.86 12.27
C MET A 393 3.76 -21.34 12.43
N ASN A 394 2.79 -22.25 12.36
CA ASN A 394 2.96 -23.70 12.52
C ASN A 394 2.19 -24.53 11.47
N TYR A 395 1.76 -23.93 10.37
CA TYR A 395 1.04 -24.67 9.32
C TYR A 395 1.36 -24.13 7.91
N PRO A 396 1.49 -25.02 6.89
CA PRO A 396 1.57 -26.48 6.99
C PRO A 396 2.89 -26.92 7.63
N ALA A 397 3.08 -28.23 7.84
CA ALA A 397 4.29 -28.79 8.43
C ALA A 397 5.58 -28.31 7.72
N LYS A 398 6.69 -28.17 8.46
CA LYS A 398 7.97 -27.54 8.05
C LYS A 398 8.54 -27.99 6.69
N GLY A 399 8.27 -29.22 6.25
CA GLY A 399 8.74 -29.75 4.95
C GLY A 399 7.73 -29.62 3.78
N VAL A 400 6.52 -29.13 4.06
CA VAL A 400 5.43 -28.96 3.09
C VAL A 400 5.18 -27.47 2.80
N ALA A 401 5.57 -26.60 3.73
CA ALA A 401 5.46 -25.17 3.58
C ALA A 401 6.18 -24.67 2.31
N ASN A 402 5.53 -23.75 1.62
CA ASN A 402 6.05 -23.09 0.42
C ASN A 402 6.12 -21.58 0.67
N ASP A 403 6.83 -20.89 -0.21
CA ASP A 403 7.09 -19.44 -0.23
C ASP A 403 6.44 -18.79 -1.47
N LYS A 404 5.25 -19.29 -1.87
CA LYS A 404 4.48 -18.66 -2.94
C LYS A 404 3.98 -17.29 -2.46
N PRO A 405 3.66 -16.37 -3.39
CA PRO A 405 3.09 -15.07 -3.02
C PRO A 405 1.84 -15.21 -2.14
N ASP A 406 1.78 -14.41 -1.09
CA ASP A 406 0.71 -14.43 -0.09
C ASP A 406 -0.53 -13.66 -0.55
N LEU A 407 -0.39 -12.81 -1.57
CA LEU A 407 -1.49 -12.13 -2.25
C LEU A 407 -1.50 -12.52 -3.73
N LYS A 408 -2.69 -12.81 -4.26
CA LYS A 408 -2.90 -13.17 -5.68
C LYS A 408 -4.17 -12.54 -6.21
N TRP A 409 -4.26 -12.40 -7.54
CA TRP A 409 -5.53 -12.11 -8.18
C TRP A 409 -6.55 -13.22 -7.91
N ASP A 410 -7.78 -12.86 -7.54
CA ASP A 410 -8.83 -13.85 -7.33
C ASP A 410 -9.22 -14.52 -8.66
N ASP A 411 -9.48 -15.83 -8.62
CA ASP A 411 -9.86 -16.61 -9.80
C ASP A 411 -11.10 -16.08 -10.53
N LEU A 412 -12.00 -15.38 -9.82
CA LEU A 412 -13.17 -14.76 -10.44
C LEU A 412 -12.79 -13.76 -11.54
N MET A 413 -11.61 -13.12 -11.45
CA MET A 413 -11.17 -12.13 -12.45
C MET A 413 -10.97 -12.76 -13.82
N LYS A 414 -10.61 -14.06 -13.89
CA LYS A 414 -10.45 -14.80 -15.15
C LYS A 414 -11.75 -14.93 -15.94
N SER A 415 -12.90 -14.76 -15.27
CA SER A 415 -14.24 -14.80 -15.88
C SER A 415 -14.76 -13.44 -16.32
N PHE A 416 -14.04 -12.35 -16.02
CA PHE A 416 -14.49 -11.01 -16.33
C PHE A 416 -14.50 -10.76 -17.83
N ALA A 417 -15.65 -10.31 -18.34
CA ALA A 417 -15.81 -9.91 -19.73
C ALA A 417 -14.83 -8.79 -20.12
N HIS A 418 -14.40 -7.98 -19.15
CA HIS A 418 -13.52 -6.81 -19.32
C HIS A 418 -12.03 -7.13 -19.17
N LEU A 419 -11.64 -8.39 -18.99
CA LEU A 419 -10.24 -8.81 -18.88
C LEU A 419 -9.55 -8.85 -20.24
N ALA A 420 -8.38 -8.23 -20.38
CA ALA A 420 -7.50 -8.39 -21.54
C ALA A 420 -6.40 -9.42 -21.28
N SER A 421 -5.68 -9.30 -20.16
CA SER A 421 -4.62 -10.22 -19.77
C SER A 421 -4.46 -10.28 -18.26
N ILE A 422 -4.04 -11.43 -17.75
CA ILE A 422 -3.73 -11.65 -16.34
C ILE A 422 -2.46 -12.51 -16.24
N ALA A 423 -1.52 -12.06 -15.42
CA ALA A 423 -0.31 -12.77 -15.03
C ALA A 423 -0.21 -12.78 -13.49
N ASP A 424 0.85 -13.36 -12.92
CA ASP A 424 0.94 -13.59 -11.48
C ASP A 424 0.80 -12.31 -10.64
N LEU A 425 1.42 -11.21 -11.10
CA LEU A 425 1.45 -9.92 -10.38
C LEU A 425 0.81 -8.77 -11.15
N THR A 426 0.28 -9.00 -12.37
CA THR A 426 -0.32 -7.95 -13.19
C THR A 426 -1.65 -8.38 -13.80
N ALA A 427 -2.61 -7.46 -13.86
CA ALA A 427 -3.90 -7.69 -14.50
C ALA A 427 -4.33 -6.44 -15.30
N THR A 428 -4.69 -6.63 -16.57
CA THR A 428 -4.97 -5.54 -17.50
C THR A 428 -6.40 -5.64 -18.03
N SER A 429 -7.13 -4.53 -18.00
CA SER A 429 -8.46 -4.44 -18.61
C SER A 429 -8.40 -4.43 -20.13
N LYS A 430 -9.53 -4.70 -20.78
CA LYS A 430 -9.74 -4.35 -22.18
C LYS A 430 -9.66 -2.85 -22.39
N LYS A 431 -9.33 -2.49 -23.63
CA LYS A 431 -9.23 -1.11 -24.09
C LYS A 431 -10.51 -0.34 -23.79
N LYS A 432 -10.40 0.80 -23.10
CA LYS A 432 -11.53 1.69 -22.72
C LYS A 432 -12.55 1.08 -21.76
N GLU A 433 -12.23 -0.04 -21.10
CA GLU A 433 -13.14 -0.76 -20.20
C GLU A 433 -12.66 -0.76 -18.74
N GLY A 434 -11.67 0.06 -18.39
CA GLY A 434 -11.05 0.08 -17.06
C GLY A 434 -12.01 0.42 -15.92
N ALA A 435 -12.99 1.30 -16.15
CA ALA A 435 -14.01 1.64 -15.16
C ALA A 435 -14.90 0.44 -14.75
N SER A 436 -15.01 -0.57 -15.62
CA SER A 436 -15.81 -1.79 -15.39
C SER A 436 -14.94 -2.99 -14.99
N PHE A 437 -13.65 -2.79 -14.72
CA PHE A 437 -12.70 -3.84 -14.39
C PHE A 437 -12.12 -3.62 -12.98
N PRO A 438 -12.81 -4.09 -11.92
CA PRO A 438 -12.27 -4.05 -10.57
C PRO A 438 -11.17 -5.10 -10.37
N ALA A 439 -10.18 -4.76 -9.54
CA ALA A 439 -9.18 -5.69 -9.05
C ALA A 439 -9.72 -6.44 -7.82
N TYR A 440 -9.67 -7.77 -7.83
CA TYR A 440 -9.96 -8.59 -6.64
C TYR A 440 -8.69 -9.31 -6.22
N VAL A 441 -8.27 -9.08 -4.97
CA VAL A 441 -7.03 -9.61 -4.40
C VAL A 441 -7.38 -10.56 -3.27
N THR A 442 -6.89 -11.79 -3.35
CA THR A 442 -7.12 -12.86 -2.39
C THR A 442 -5.86 -13.11 -1.56
N SER A 443 -6.07 -13.18 -0.26
CA SER A 443 -5.05 -13.56 0.72
C SER A 443 -4.88 -15.08 0.78
N MET A 444 -3.62 -15.51 0.90
CA MET A 444 -3.21 -16.92 0.99
C MET A 444 -2.48 -17.22 2.31
N ASP A 445 -2.07 -16.20 3.06
CA ASP A 445 -1.42 -16.29 4.38
C ASP A 445 -2.15 -15.41 5.40
N TYR A 446 -2.12 -15.76 6.69
CA TYR A 446 -2.77 -14.97 7.75
C TYR A 446 -2.00 -13.67 8.09
N GLY A 447 -0.72 -13.59 7.76
CA GLY A 447 0.10 -12.39 7.84
C GLY A 447 0.31 -11.69 6.50
N ALA A 448 -0.43 -12.06 5.43
CA ALA A 448 -0.19 -11.56 4.08
C ALA A 448 -0.11 -10.02 4.02
N TYR A 449 0.87 -9.52 3.28
CA TYR A 449 1.08 -8.09 3.04
C TYR A 449 1.39 -7.84 1.57
N GLY A 450 1.02 -6.68 1.06
CA GLY A 450 1.50 -6.17 -0.22
C GLY A 450 0.92 -4.81 -0.56
N VAL A 451 1.30 -4.29 -1.73
CA VAL A 451 0.75 -3.04 -2.26
C VAL A 451 0.11 -3.26 -3.62
N LEU A 452 -1.05 -2.65 -3.81
CA LEU A 452 -1.77 -2.60 -5.09
C LEU A 452 -1.53 -1.24 -5.74
N LYS A 453 -1.01 -1.26 -6.96
CA LYS A 453 -0.83 -0.09 -7.83
C LYS A 453 -1.79 -0.19 -9.01
N ALA A 454 -2.21 0.95 -9.54
CA ALA A 454 -2.98 0.99 -10.78
C ALA A 454 -2.49 2.11 -11.70
N HIS A 455 -2.07 1.71 -12.90
CA HIS A 455 -1.69 2.61 -13.96
C HIS A 455 -2.83 2.73 -14.97
N VAL A 456 -3.25 3.96 -15.28
CA VAL A 456 -4.35 4.29 -16.17
C VAL A 456 -3.80 4.82 -17.49
N ILE A 457 -4.22 4.22 -18.61
CA ILE A 457 -3.91 4.71 -19.95
C ILE A 457 -5.19 5.32 -20.55
N LEU A 458 -5.17 6.64 -20.74
CA LEU A 458 -6.30 7.40 -21.29
C LEU A 458 -6.31 7.31 -22.82
N ASN A 459 -7.50 7.14 -23.42
CA ASN A 459 -7.74 7.19 -24.88
C ASN A 459 -6.93 6.21 -25.77
N ASN A 460 -6.06 5.36 -25.20
CA ASN A 460 -5.20 4.38 -25.89
C ASN A 460 -4.17 4.97 -26.89
N ASP A 461 -3.82 6.24 -26.76
CA ASP A 461 -2.61 6.78 -27.36
C ASP A 461 -1.56 6.82 -26.23
N ASP A 462 -0.40 6.17 -26.40
CA ASP A 462 0.62 5.85 -25.40
C ASP A 462 1.28 7.06 -24.66
N ASP A 463 0.60 8.21 -24.52
CA ASP A 463 1.20 9.49 -24.12
C ASP A 463 0.63 10.13 -22.85
N LEU A 464 -0.49 9.65 -22.30
CA LEU A 464 -1.03 10.15 -21.03
C LEU A 464 -1.38 9.00 -20.09
N GLY A 465 -0.35 8.54 -19.37
CA GLY A 465 -0.47 7.62 -18.25
C GLY A 465 -0.71 8.37 -16.94
N LEU A 466 -1.71 7.96 -16.16
CA LEU A 466 -1.92 8.44 -14.79
C LEU A 466 -1.66 7.31 -13.81
N GLU A 467 -0.88 7.58 -12.76
CA GLU A 467 -0.78 6.69 -11.61
C GLU A 467 -1.95 6.98 -10.68
N ALA A 468 -2.72 5.96 -10.34
CA ALA A 468 -3.82 6.11 -9.41
C ALA A 468 -3.28 6.23 -7.98
N HIS A 469 -3.83 7.18 -7.21
CA HIS A 469 -3.50 7.36 -5.81
C HIS A 469 -4.70 7.02 -4.90
N PHE A 470 -4.44 6.80 -3.61
CA PHE A 470 -5.52 6.60 -2.64
C PHE A 470 -6.24 7.93 -2.33
N PRO A 471 -7.59 7.97 -2.16
CA PRO A 471 -8.36 9.23 -2.09
C PRO A 471 -7.80 10.27 -1.11
N ASP A 472 -7.45 9.86 0.10
CA ASP A 472 -7.03 10.77 1.18
C ASP A 472 -5.51 11.03 1.20
N ARG A 473 -4.75 10.39 0.29
CA ARG A 473 -3.29 10.39 0.25
C ARG A 473 -2.78 10.56 -1.19
N PRO A 474 -2.88 11.76 -1.78
CA PRO A 474 -2.47 12.00 -3.17
C PRO A 474 -0.98 11.79 -3.45
N GLY A 475 -0.14 11.68 -2.41
CA GLY A 475 1.28 11.29 -2.55
C GLY A 475 1.52 9.78 -2.55
N GLU A 476 0.53 8.96 -2.19
CA GLU A 476 0.61 7.50 -2.17
C GLU A 476 -0.07 6.94 -3.43
N ILE A 477 0.74 6.67 -4.46
CA ILE A 477 0.33 6.05 -5.73
C ILE A 477 0.10 4.52 -5.62
N PHE A 478 -0.32 4.06 -4.44
CA PHE A 478 -0.55 2.66 -4.13
C PHE A 478 -1.53 2.52 -2.95
N VAL A 479 -2.06 1.32 -2.78
CA VAL A 479 -2.89 0.93 -1.63
C VAL A 479 -2.24 -0.24 -0.92
N ARG A 480 -2.06 -0.16 0.40
CA ARG A 480 -1.57 -1.30 1.20
C ARG A 480 -2.70 -2.30 1.44
N ILE A 481 -2.39 -3.58 1.34
CA ILE A 481 -3.29 -4.70 1.65
C ILE A 481 -2.56 -5.61 2.65
N PRO A 482 -3.01 -5.71 3.92
CA PRO A 482 -4.12 -4.98 4.55
C PRO A 482 -3.82 -3.48 4.71
N LYS A 483 -4.80 -2.74 5.23
CA LYS A 483 -4.56 -1.38 5.72
C LYS A 483 -3.48 -1.41 6.82
N ASP A 484 -2.47 -0.58 6.66
CA ASP A 484 -1.26 -0.50 7.49
C ASP A 484 -0.76 0.96 7.47
N ASP A 485 -1.36 1.82 8.31
CA ASP A 485 -1.06 3.25 8.35
C ASP A 485 0.25 3.56 9.10
N ASN A 486 0.67 2.67 10.01
CA ASN A 486 1.91 2.81 10.78
C ASN A 486 3.13 2.15 10.11
N GLY A 487 2.93 1.39 9.04
CA GLY A 487 3.98 0.79 8.21
C GLY A 487 4.67 -0.41 8.85
N ASN A 488 4.03 -1.07 9.80
CA ASN A 488 4.60 -2.18 10.55
C ASN A 488 4.27 -3.56 9.95
N LYS A 489 3.53 -3.59 8.82
CA LYS A 489 3.06 -4.78 8.10
C LYS A 489 2.07 -5.66 8.88
N ILE A 490 1.45 -5.10 9.92
CA ILE A 490 0.36 -5.69 10.67
C ILE A 490 -0.91 -4.91 10.30
N ALA A 491 -2.05 -5.59 10.22
CA ALA A 491 -3.30 -4.90 9.91
C ALA A 491 -3.68 -3.95 11.06
N ASP A 492 -3.90 -2.67 10.75
CA ASP A 492 -4.35 -1.66 11.72
C ASP A 492 -5.55 -2.17 12.54
N GLU A 493 -6.52 -2.82 11.88
CA GLU A 493 -7.72 -3.36 12.53
C GLU A 493 -7.40 -4.40 13.61
N TRP A 494 -6.35 -5.20 13.46
CA TRP A 494 -5.96 -6.15 14.51
C TRP A 494 -5.43 -5.39 15.74
N GLU A 495 -4.57 -4.39 15.53
CA GLU A 495 -4.05 -3.56 16.61
C GLU A 495 -5.15 -2.75 17.31
N VAL A 496 -6.14 -2.27 16.56
CA VAL A 496 -7.34 -1.60 17.11
C VAL A 496 -8.14 -2.56 17.99
N ARG A 497 -8.34 -3.81 17.55
CA ARG A 497 -9.04 -4.84 18.35
C ARG A 497 -8.31 -5.23 19.61
N MET A 498 -6.99 -5.21 19.59
CA MET A 498 -6.13 -5.46 20.77
C MET A 498 -5.94 -4.21 21.64
N GLY A 499 -6.39 -3.03 21.20
CA GLY A 499 -6.23 -1.77 21.94
C GLY A 499 -4.78 -1.28 22.00
N ILE A 500 -3.97 -1.60 20.99
CA ILE A 500 -2.54 -1.27 20.92
C ILE A 500 -2.15 -0.39 19.74
N PHE A 501 -3.08 -0.06 18.83
CA PHE A 501 -2.79 0.75 17.64
C PHE A 501 -2.06 2.06 17.96
N ASP A 502 -2.55 2.80 18.96
CA ASP A 502 -1.96 4.09 19.38
C ASP A 502 -0.56 3.95 20.01
N LYS A 503 -0.13 2.73 20.35
CA LYS A 503 1.19 2.46 20.96
C LYS A 503 2.30 2.34 19.92
N ASN A 504 1.95 2.08 18.65
CA ASN A 504 2.89 1.97 17.53
C ASN A 504 4.10 1.08 17.85
N HIS A 505 3.83 -0.13 18.32
CA HIS A 505 4.87 -1.09 18.70
C HIS A 505 5.64 -1.60 17.47
N ASP A 506 6.91 -1.94 17.67
CA ASP A 506 7.71 -2.62 16.66
C ASP A 506 7.14 -4.03 16.40
N PRO A 507 7.12 -4.56 15.17
CA PRO A 507 6.67 -5.92 14.89
C PRO A 507 7.39 -7.02 15.70
N LYS A 508 8.59 -6.75 16.23
CA LYS A 508 9.37 -7.63 17.12
C LYS A 508 9.05 -7.48 18.60
N TRP A 509 8.13 -6.59 18.96
CA TRP A 509 7.73 -6.35 20.34
C TRP A 509 7.14 -7.63 20.94
N ASP A 510 7.58 -7.98 22.14
CA ASP A 510 7.28 -9.21 22.88
C ASP A 510 7.35 -8.84 24.37
N GLU A 511 6.64 -7.78 24.76
CA GLU A 511 6.60 -7.34 26.16
C GLU A 511 5.18 -7.51 26.69
N ASP A 512 4.57 -8.66 26.38
CA ASP A 512 3.26 -9.09 26.85
C ASP A 512 3.13 -8.85 28.35
N ASP A 513 1.92 -8.48 28.78
CA ASP A 513 1.60 -7.79 30.02
C ASP A 513 2.50 -8.12 31.23
N GLN A 514 2.82 -7.06 31.96
CA GLN A 514 3.60 -7.06 33.18
C GLN A 514 2.76 -7.58 34.36
N MET A 515 2.32 -8.84 34.28
CA MET A 515 1.58 -9.56 35.32
C MET A 515 2.34 -9.73 36.65
N GLY A 516 3.46 -9.03 36.85
CA GLY A 516 4.34 -9.16 38.01
C GLY A 516 5.10 -10.49 38.05
N GLN A 517 5.28 -11.13 36.88
CA GLN A 517 6.09 -12.33 36.67
C GLN A 517 7.54 -11.95 36.35
N MET A 518 8.45 -12.93 36.27
CA MET A 518 9.91 -12.68 36.26
C MET A 518 10.36 -11.82 35.08
N ARG A 519 9.80 -12.05 33.89
CA ARG A 519 10.03 -11.26 32.67
C ARG A 519 8.71 -10.90 32.03
N ALA A 520 8.68 -9.78 31.30
CA ALA A 520 7.61 -9.48 30.36
C ALA A 520 7.82 -10.25 29.05
N GLY A 521 6.73 -10.52 28.36
CA GLY A 521 6.70 -11.34 27.16
C GLY A 521 6.66 -12.84 27.41
N ASP A 522 6.35 -13.57 26.35
CA ASP A 522 6.40 -15.04 26.27
C ASP A 522 7.34 -15.58 25.18
N GLY A 523 8.00 -14.68 24.45
CA GLY A 523 8.92 -14.99 23.37
C GLY A 523 8.26 -15.01 21.99
N LEU A 524 6.98 -14.66 21.87
CA LEU A 524 6.28 -14.40 20.61
C LEU A 524 6.37 -12.92 20.28
N THR A 525 6.76 -12.61 19.05
CA THR A 525 6.67 -11.21 18.62
C THR A 525 5.26 -10.85 18.21
N MET A 526 4.93 -9.56 18.28
CA MET A 526 3.65 -9.01 17.83
C MET A 526 3.28 -9.46 16.42
N PHE A 527 4.25 -9.62 15.52
CA PHE A 527 4.02 -10.20 14.20
C PHE A 527 3.68 -11.69 14.24
N GLU A 528 4.36 -12.49 15.08
CA GLU A 528 4.06 -13.92 15.25
C GLU A 528 2.67 -14.12 15.85
N GLU A 529 2.31 -13.32 16.84
CA GLU A 529 0.98 -13.27 17.45
C GLU A 529 -0.11 -12.87 16.45
N TYR A 530 0.16 -11.82 15.68
CA TYR A 530 -0.68 -11.39 14.58
C TYR A 530 -0.84 -12.52 13.57
N ARG A 531 0.23 -13.04 12.96
CA ARG A 531 0.16 -14.09 11.93
C ARG A 531 -0.48 -15.38 12.45
N GLY A 532 -0.30 -15.68 13.74
CA GLY A 532 -1.09 -16.64 14.49
C GLY A 532 -0.75 -18.11 14.22
N PHE A 533 -1.50 -18.99 14.86
CA PHE A 533 -1.19 -20.41 15.02
C PHE A 533 -2.40 -21.29 14.69
N LYS A 534 -2.14 -22.46 14.12
CA LYS A 534 -3.06 -23.58 14.06
C LYS A 534 -3.13 -24.25 15.44
N THR A 535 -4.34 -24.32 15.99
CA THR A 535 -4.63 -24.87 17.31
C THR A 535 -5.88 -25.74 17.25
N LYS A 536 -5.96 -26.69 18.18
CA LYS A 536 -7.12 -27.58 18.37
C LYS A 536 -8.16 -26.95 19.30
N ARG A 537 -7.73 -26.22 20.33
CA ARG A 537 -8.58 -25.58 21.34
C ARG A 537 -7.80 -24.47 22.05
N ASN A 538 -8.48 -23.39 22.39
CA ASN A 538 -7.86 -22.21 22.99
C ASN A 538 -8.62 -21.79 24.26
N ILE A 539 -7.89 -21.47 25.33
CA ILE A 539 -8.43 -20.91 26.58
C ILE A 539 -7.76 -19.57 26.80
N ILE A 540 -8.52 -18.48 26.73
CA ILE A 540 -8.01 -17.10 26.82
C ILE A 540 -8.45 -16.49 28.16
N VAL A 541 -7.54 -15.75 28.79
CA VAL A 541 -7.68 -15.24 30.17
C VAL A 541 -8.71 -14.10 30.32
N GLN A 542 -9.12 -13.41 29.24
CA GLN A 542 -10.12 -12.35 29.30
C GLN A 542 -11.56 -12.88 29.41
N GLY A 543 -12.19 -12.70 30.58
CA GLY A 543 -13.62 -12.41 30.74
C GLY A 543 -14.63 -13.21 29.90
N SER A 544 -14.49 -14.54 29.83
CA SER A 544 -15.40 -15.49 29.14
C SER A 544 -15.32 -15.57 27.61
N LYS A 545 -14.12 -15.52 27.02
CA LYS A 545 -13.87 -16.06 25.68
C LYS A 545 -13.15 -17.42 25.76
N GLU A 546 -13.84 -18.44 26.28
CA GLU A 546 -13.61 -19.78 25.74
C GLU A 546 -14.01 -19.70 24.27
N ILE A 547 -13.03 -19.60 23.38
CA ILE A 547 -13.28 -19.91 21.98
C ILE A 547 -12.86 -21.36 21.82
N GLU A 548 -13.82 -22.28 21.96
CA GLU A 548 -13.70 -23.63 21.41
C GLU A 548 -13.74 -23.59 19.86
N ASP A 549 -12.95 -22.70 19.25
CA ASP A 549 -12.73 -22.73 17.80
C ASP A 549 -11.41 -23.45 17.57
N ALA A 550 -11.53 -24.70 17.15
CA ALA A 550 -10.45 -25.39 16.47
C ALA A 550 -10.15 -24.66 15.15
N GLY A 551 -8.88 -24.48 14.82
CA GLY A 551 -8.48 -23.82 13.58
C GLY A 551 -7.31 -22.89 13.77
N HIS A 552 -7.42 -21.66 13.26
CA HIS A 552 -6.40 -20.62 13.37
C HIS A 552 -6.75 -19.64 14.50
N VAL A 553 -5.75 -19.27 15.30
CA VAL A 553 -5.85 -18.27 16.37
C VAL A 553 -4.76 -17.21 16.20
N ARG A 554 -5.14 -15.94 16.33
CA ARG A 554 -4.19 -14.85 16.61
C ARG A 554 -4.17 -14.65 18.10
N THR A 555 -2.99 -14.55 18.69
CA THR A 555 -2.86 -14.33 20.14
C THR A 555 -2.99 -12.84 20.48
N ASP A 556 -2.97 -12.54 21.78
CA ASP A 556 -3.23 -11.21 22.32
C ASP A 556 -1.96 -10.68 23.01
N PRO A 557 -1.31 -9.63 22.48
CA PRO A 557 -0.07 -9.05 23.02
C PRO A 557 -0.20 -8.47 24.45
N SER A 558 -1.38 -8.54 25.05
CA SER A 558 -1.61 -8.19 26.46
C SER A 558 -1.67 -9.40 27.39
N HIS A 559 -1.45 -10.60 26.88
CA HIS A 559 -1.43 -11.83 27.66
C HIS A 559 -0.29 -12.72 27.19
N LYS A 560 0.11 -13.64 28.05
CA LYS A 560 1.14 -14.61 27.74
C LYS A 560 0.53 -15.93 27.33
N ASP A 561 1.10 -16.55 26.31
CA ASP A 561 0.62 -17.78 25.69
C ASP A 561 1.53 -18.97 26.00
N ILE A 562 0.91 -20.14 26.19
CA ILE A 562 1.62 -21.43 26.18
C ILE A 562 0.91 -22.42 25.26
N PHE A 563 1.71 -23.17 24.49
CA PHE A 563 1.23 -24.24 23.62
C PHE A 563 1.35 -25.60 24.31
N ILE A 564 0.30 -26.41 24.22
CA ILE A 564 0.17 -27.65 24.97
C ILE A 564 -0.20 -28.81 24.04
N TYR A 565 0.59 -29.87 24.10
CA TYR A 565 0.23 -31.20 23.58
C TYR A 565 -0.13 -32.10 24.76
N ASP A 566 -1.42 -32.37 24.92
CA ASP A 566 -2.00 -33.10 26.07
C ASP A 566 -2.85 -34.29 25.58
N PRO A 567 -2.24 -35.36 25.03
CA PRO A 567 -2.95 -36.52 24.50
C PRO A 567 -3.81 -37.26 25.54
N ASP A 568 -3.50 -37.13 26.83
CA ASP A 568 -4.16 -37.86 27.93
C ASP A 568 -5.12 -36.98 28.76
N ASP A 569 -5.37 -35.74 28.32
CA ASP A 569 -6.18 -34.71 29.00
C ASP A 569 -5.72 -34.40 30.45
N LEU A 570 -4.43 -34.54 30.77
CA LEU A 570 -3.90 -34.25 32.10
C LEU A 570 -4.03 -32.77 32.45
N ILE A 571 -3.54 -31.89 31.57
CA ILE A 571 -3.59 -30.45 31.78
C ILE A 571 -5.03 -29.96 31.72
N LYS A 572 -5.80 -30.46 30.75
CA LYS A 572 -7.22 -30.15 30.61
C LYS A 572 -8.03 -30.49 31.87
N ARG A 573 -7.82 -31.66 32.47
CA ARG A 573 -8.60 -32.11 33.64
C ARG A 573 -8.17 -31.47 34.95
N TYR A 574 -6.88 -31.22 35.11
CA TYR A 574 -6.29 -30.94 36.42
C TYR A 574 -5.65 -29.56 36.54
N TYR A 575 -5.34 -28.86 35.46
CA TYR A 575 -4.72 -27.52 35.51
C TYR A 575 -5.66 -26.41 35.02
N GLU A 576 -6.30 -26.62 33.86
CA GLU A 576 -7.05 -25.59 33.11
C GLU A 576 -8.04 -24.79 33.96
N ALA A 577 -8.86 -25.48 34.77
CA ALA A 577 -9.89 -24.84 35.60
C ALA A 577 -9.34 -23.94 36.71
N TYR A 578 -8.04 -24.06 37.04
CA TYR A 578 -7.38 -23.28 38.08
C TYR A 578 -6.42 -22.25 37.49
N ASN A 579 -5.67 -22.64 36.45
CA ASN A 579 -4.68 -21.84 35.73
C ASN A 579 -3.96 -20.78 36.59
N PRO A 580 -3.25 -21.19 37.65
CA PRO A 580 -2.68 -20.26 38.62
C PRO A 580 -1.55 -19.38 38.07
N ALA A 581 -1.06 -19.64 36.86
CA ALA A 581 -0.12 -18.78 36.15
C ALA A 581 -0.79 -17.70 35.29
N ASN A 582 -2.12 -17.78 35.10
CA ASN A 582 -2.87 -16.84 34.28
C ASN A 582 -2.36 -16.77 32.82
N MET A 583 -2.08 -17.93 32.23
CA MET A 583 -1.62 -18.04 30.84
C MET A 583 -2.77 -18.33 29.90
N CYS A 584 -2.72 -17.82 28.67
CA CYS A 584 -3.52 -18.32 27.58
C CYS A 584 -3.03 -19.73 27.18
N LEU A 585 -3.96 -20.69 27.09
CA LEU A 585 -3.64 -22.10 26.86
C LEU A 585 -4.06 -22.51 25.45
N HIS A 586 -3.10 -22.93 24.63
CA HIS A 586 -3.32 -23.32 23.24
C HIS A 586 -3.02 -24.79 23.03
N TYR A 587 -4.06 -25.62 22.99
CA TYR A 587 -3.93 -27.05 22.75
C TYR A 587 -3.67 -27.31 21.27
N ILE A 588 -2.71 -28.18 20.96
CA ILE A 588 -2.33 -28.57 19.61
C ILE A 588 -2.30 -30.09 19.44
N ASN A 589 -2.26 -30.57 18.19
CA ASN A 589 -1.94 -31.97 17.93
C ASN A 589 -0.44 -32.15 17.67
N LYS A 590 0.03 -33.40 17.71
CA LYS A 590 1.45 -33.73 17.51
C LYS A 590 1.95 -33.31 16.12
N GLU A 591 1.10 -33.43 15.11
CA GLU A 591 1.38 -33.04 13.72
C GLU A 591 1.47 -31.52 13.50
N ASP A 592 0.95 -30.72 14.45
CA ASP A 592 0.97 -29.26 14.39
C ASP A 592 2.26 -28.68 15.02
N MET A 593 3.19 -29.55 15.45
CA MET A 593 4.50 -29.17 15.96
C MET A 593 5.65 -29.86 15.23
N ASN A 594 6.77 -29.16 15.09
CA ASN A 594 8.04 -29.70 14.58
C ASN A 594 8.89 -30.24 15.75
N PHE A 595 8.51 -31.41 16.27
CA PHE A 595 9.25 -32.05 17.37
C PHE A 595 10.54 -32.69 16.86
N THR A 596 11.68 -32.02 17.06
CA THR A 596 12.98 -32.52 16.59
C THR A 596 13.71 -33.40 17.61
N GLY A 597 13.30 -33.36 18.89
CA GLY A 597 13.98 -34.01 20.00
C GLY A 597 15.44 -33.55 20.22
N LYS A 598 15.87 -32.47 19.55
CA LYS A 598 17.24 -31.95 19.57
C LYS A 598 17.24 -30.50 20.09
N PRO A 599 17.23 -30.29 21.41
CA PRO A 599 17.01 -28.98 22.05
C PRO A 599 17.90 -27.86 21.50
N LEU A 600 19.11 -28.21 21.06
CA LEU A 600 20.16 -27.29 20.61
C LEU A 600 20.26 -27.10 19.09
N ALA A 601 19.45 -27.80 18.28
CA ALA A 601 19.50 -27.58 16.84
C ALA A 601 19.12 -26.12 16.54
N THR A 602 19.83 -25.48 15.60
CA THR A 602 19.63 -24.05 15.27
C THR A 602 18.22 -23.75 14.76
N ASP A 603 17.54 -24.78 14.25
CA ASP A 603 16.19 -24.77 13.71
C ASP A 603 15.15 -25.43 14.65
N ASN A 604 15.52 -25.64 15.92
CA ASN A 604 14.68 -26.27 16.94
C ASN A 604 13.61 -25.32 17.46
N ARG A 605 12.63 -25.03 16.61
CA ARG A 605 11.37 -24.35 16.88
C ARG A 605 10.27 -25.41 16.77
N TRP A 606 9.48 -25.59 17.82
CA TRP A 606 8.44 -26.64 17.81
C TRP A 606 7.11 -26.10 17.34
N ILE A 607 6.76 -24.87 17.71
CA ILE A 607 5.49 -24.27 17.28
C ILE A 607 5.71 -23.17 16.24
N ASN A 608 6.57 -22.18 16.46
CA ASN A 608 6.83 -21.13 15.47
C ASN A 608 7.85 -21.53 14.38
N PHE A 609 7.75 -22.74 13.83
CA PHE A 609 8.74 -23.24 12.87
C PHE A 609 8.64 -22.63 11.47
N ASN A 610 7.50 -22.05 11.11
CA ASN A 610 7.32 -21.27 9.88
C ASN A 610 7.58 -19.77 10.13
N TYR A 611 8.59 -19.43 10.92
CA TYR A 611 8.89 -18.05 11.29
C TYR A 611 9.31 -17.18 10.10
N VAL A 612 9.10 -15.87 10.23
CA VAL A 612 9.63 -14.87 9.30
C VAL A 612 10.91 -14.28 9.88
N SER A 613 12.03 -14.39 9.16
CA SER A 613 13.36 -13.97 9.66
C SER A 613 13.42 -12.52 10.10
N ASP A 614 12.65 -11.65 9.45
CA ASP A 614 12.64 -10.22 9.76
C ASP A 614 11.88 -9.90 11.05
N TYR A 615 11.09 -10.85 11.57
CA TYR A 615 10.19 -10.64 12.71
C TYR A 615 10.35 -11.66 13.82
N ASN A 616 11.26 -12.62 13.69
CA ASN A 616 11.47 -13.61 14.75
C ASN A 616 12.27 -13.01 15.91
N TYR A 617 11.97 -13.51 17.11
CA TYR A 617 12.74 -13.21 18.29
C TYR A 617 13.26 -14.50 18.91
N ALA A 618 12.40 -15.28 19.54
CA ALA A 618 12.80 -16.47 20.27
C ALA A 618 12.25 -17.76 19.66
N ARG A 619 12.77 -18.91 20.10
CA ARG A 619 12.29 -20.23 19.67
C ARG A 619 11.14 -20.64 20.56
N GLN A 620 9.99 -20.95 19.98
CA GLN A 620 8.82 -21.34 20.76
C GLN A 620 8.69 -22.85 20.83
N TYR A 621 8.36 -23.34 22.02
CA TYR A 621 8.25 -24.76 22.33
C TYR A 621 6.83 -25.12 22.76
N VAL A 622 6.60 -26.41 22.89
CA VAL A 622 5.29 -26.97 23.26
C VAL A 622 5.47 -27.78 24.53
N MET A 623 4.58 -27.55 25.48
CA MET A 623 4.46 -28.38 26.66
C MET A 623 3.80 -29.70 26.32
N CYS A 624 4.57 -30.78 26.40
CA CYS A 624 4.09 -32.14 26.19
C CYS A 624 3.75 -32.77 27.54
N ALA A 625 2.49 -33.12 27.77
CA ALA A 625 2.05 -33.83 28.96
C ALA A 625 1.62 -35.26 28.60
N ARG A 626 2.10 -36.28 29.33
CA ARG A 626 1.70 -37.68 29.11
C ARG A 626 1.49 -38.44 30.39
N GLN A 627 0.58 -39.41 30.33
CA GLN A 627 0.40 -40.41 31.36
C GLN A 627 1.42 -41.55 31.20
N VAL A 628 2.05 -41.94 32.29
CA VAL A 628 3.01 -43.05 32.35
C VAL A 628 2.66 -44.03 33.47
N ALA A 629 3.12 -45.27 33.37
CA ALA A 629 2.99 -46.22 34.47
C ALA A 629 3.91 -45.84 35.64
N ILE A 630 5.13 -45.40 35.32
CA ILE A 630 6.19 -44.98 36.23
C ILE A 630 6.90 -43.80 35.55
N ALA A 631 7.19 -42.72 36.29
CA ALA A 631 7.91 -41.57 35.75
C ALA A 631 9.40 -41.89 35.55
N ASP A 632 9.99 -41.35 34.47
CA ASP A 632 11.32 -41.74 34.01
C ASP A 632 12.45 -41.28 34.98
N ASN A 633 12.24 -40.17 35.70
CA ASN A 633 13.25 -39.57 36.59
C ASN A 633 13.21 -40.05 38.05
N ASP A 634 12.07 -40.53 38.53
CA ASP A 634 11.96 -41.15 39.86
C ASP A 634 10.81 -42.17 39.85
N PRO A 635 11.11 -43.47 40.04
CA PRO A 635 10.07 -44.50 40.05
C PRO A 635 9.09 -44.36 41.22
N ASN A 636 9.35 -43.48 42.18
CA ASN A 636 8.53 -43.26 43.35
C ASN A 636 7.63 -42.01 43.27
N CYS A 637 7.83 -41.11 42.31
CA CYS A 637 7.06 -39.88 42.22
C CYS A 637 5.74 -40.05 41.44
N VAL A 638 4.75 -39.20 41.74
CA VAL A 638 3.45 -39.17 41.05
C VAL A 638 3.51 -38.34 39.78
N GLY A 639 4.39 -37.35 39.73
CA GLY A 639 4.67 -36.57 38.54
C GLY A 639 6.14 -36.19 38.49
N ALA A 640 6.63 -35.95 37.29
CA ALA A 640 7.95 -35.42 37.05
C ALA A 640 7.97 -34.60 35.77
N THR A 641 8.61 -33.44 35.83
CA THR A 641 9.05 -32.71 34.65
C THR A 641 10.44 -33.21 34.28
N VAL A 642 10.55 -33.95 33.18
CA VAL A 642 11.83 -34.58 32.79
C VAL A 642 12.83 -33.53 32.27
N ASN A 643 14.00 -33.46 32.89
CA ASN A 643 15.05 -32.47 32.59
C ASN A 643 16.26 -33.10 31.87
N ASP A 644 16.12 -33.41 30.59
CA ASP A 644 17.28 -33.81 29.77
C ASP A 644 17.91 -32.59 29.10
N TYR A 645 18.99 -32.09 29.69
CA TYR A 645 19.84 -31.05 29.09
C TYR A 645 21.27 -31.57 28.89
N SER A 646 21.71 -31.59 27.63
CA SER A 646 23.07 -31.93 27.24
C SER A 646 23.56 -30.90 26.22
N LEU A 647 24.36 -29.92 26.67
CA LEU A 647 25.15 -29.08 25.76
C LEU A 647 26.18 -29.97 25.07
N ALA A 648 26.12 -30.06 23.75
CA ALA A 648 27.11 -30.81 22.98
C ALA A 648 28.53 -30.33 23.35
N GLY A 649 29.29 -31.19 24.03
CA GLY A 649 30.67 -30.92 24.43
C GLY A 649 30.89 -30.23 25.78
N GLN A 650 29.85 -30.02 26.61
CA GLN A 650 29.99 -29.56 27.99
C GLN A 650 29.32 -30.57 28.94
N PRO A 651 29.95 -30.93 30.08
CA PRO A 651 29.28 -31.75 31.09
C PRO A 651 28.00 -31.03 31.56
N PRO A 652 26.93 -31.77 31.93
CA PRO A 652 25.70 -31.18 32.42
C PRO A 652 25.98 -30.25 33.61
N ASN A 653 25.93 -28.94 33.39
CA ASN A 653 25.98 -27.98 34.48
C ASN A 653 24.57 -27.86 35.05
N TRP A 654 24.29 -28.64 36.09
CA TRP A 654 23.06 -28.63 36.88
C TRP A 654 22.59 -27.21 37.24
N LYS A 655 23.50 -26.24 37.44
CA LYS A 655 23.12 -24.84 37.70
C LYS A 655 22.56 -24.11 36.48
N GLN A 656 22.88 -24.52 35.25
CA GLN A 656 22.37 -23.91 34.01
C GLN A 656 21.00 -24.48 33.60
N ILE A 657 20.73 -25.76 33.92
CA ILE A 657 19.47 -26.47 33.61
C ILE A 657 18.25 -25.77 34.22
N TRP A 658 18.41 -25.21 35.42
CA TRP A 658 17.37 -24.44 36.12
C TRP A 658 17.32 -22.96 35.73
N THR A 659 18.24 -22.48 34.88
CA THR A 659 18.37 -21.04 34.57
C THR A 659 17.70 -20.58 33.28
N ARG A 660 17.03 -21.46 32.54
CA ARG A 660 16.26 -21.06 31.35
C ARG A 660 14.96 -21.86 31.24
N PRO A 661 13.80 -21.20 31.25
CA PRO A 661 12.53 -21.91 31.10
C PRO A 661 12.30 -22.33 29.65
N VAL A 662 11.51 -23.38 29.44
CA VAL A 662 10.99 -23.80 28.13
C VAL A 662 12.06 -24.22 27.08
N PHE A 663 13.36 -24.32 27.42
CA PHE A 663 14.41 -24.89 26.53
C PHE A 663 14.46 -26.43 26.49
N ARG A 664 13.46 -27.12 27.06
CA ARG A 664 13.59 -28.50 27.53
C ARG A 664 12.97 -29.47 26.52
N SER A 665 13.71 -30.51 26.15
CA SER A 665 13.19 -31.61 25.30
C SER A 665 12.32 -32.61 26.05
N GLY A 666 12.12 -32.42 27.36
CA GLY A 666 11.41 -33.36 28.21
C GLY A 666 9.91 -33.11 28.28
N GLU A 667 9.21 -34.15 28.73
CA GLU A 667 7.76 -34.19 28.86
C GLU A 667 7.38 -34.04 30.35
N LEU A 668 6.19 -33.50 30.59
CA LEU A 668 5.53 -33.56 31.89
C LEU A 668 4.89 -34.95 31.99
N GLU A 669 5.42 -35.77 32.88
CA GLU A 669 4.95 -37.13 33.11
C GLU A 669 4.14 -37.22 34.38
N VAL A 670 3.01 -37.92 34.33
CA VAL A 670 2.18 -38.20 35.51
C VAL A 670 1.88 -39.69 35.57
N SER A 671 2.03 -40.28 36.76
CA SER A 671 1.62 -41.66 37.06
C SER A 671 0.40 -41.68 37.99
N PRO A 672 -0.82 -41.76 37.44
CA PRO A 672 -2.02 -42.06 38.21
C PRO A 672 -1.92 -43.38 38.96
N THR A 673 -1.20 -44.37 38.41
CA THR A 673 -0.92 -45.65 39.09
C THR A 673 -0.16 -45.42 40.39
N ARG A 674 0.87 -44.56 40.38
CA ARG A 674 1.62 -44.24 41.59
C ARG A 674 0.76 -43.45 42.58
N CYS A 675 -0.09 -42.54 42.10
CA CYS A 675 -1.07 -41.85 42.94
C CYS A 675 -1.98 -42.86 43.67
N LEU A 676 -2.50 -43.87 42.96
CA LEU A 676 -3.36 -44.89 43.54
C LEU A 676 -2.63 -45.71 44.61
N VAL A 677 -1.40 -46.14 44.34
CA VAL A 677 -0.56 -46.86 45.32
C VAL A 677 -0.37 -46.03 46.59
N THR A 678 -0.03 -44.75 46.45
CA THR A 678 0.09 -43.82 47.58
C THR A 678 -1.21 -43.73 48.37
N VAL A 679 -2.36 -43.54 47.70
CA VAL A 679 -3.65 -43.41 48.37
C VAL A 679 -4.08 -44.70 49.08
N ASP A 680 -3.88 -45.87 48.46
CA ASP A 680 -4.20 -47.16 49.08
C ASP A 680 -3.33 -47.40 50.33
N HIS A 681 -2.08 -46.95 50.31
CA HIS A 681 -1.20 -46.96 51.47
C HIS A 681 -1.63 -45.99 52.58
N LEU A 682 -2.14 -44.81 52.25
CA LEU A 682 -2.72 -43.87 53.24
C LEU A 682 -3.95 -44.47 53.94
N ILE A 683 -4.80 -45.19 53.20
CA ILE A 683 -5.96 -45.91 53.73
C ILE A 683 -5.50 -47.06 54.64
N ALA A 684 -4.55 -47.87 54.19
CA ALA A 684 -4.00 -48.98 54.98
C ALA A 684 -3.34 -48.48 56.28
N GLY A 685 -2.64 -47.34 56.21
CA GLY A 685 -2.05 -46.64 57.34
C GLY A 685 -3.07 -45.91 58.23
N LYS A 686 -4.37 -45.93 57.88
CA LYS A 686 -5.46 -45.24 58.59
C LYS A 686 -5.28 -43.72 58.72
N ILE A 687 -4.50 -43.11 57.82
CA ILE A 687 -4.30 -41.66 57.75
C ILE A 687 -5.55 -41.00 57.15
N ILE A 688 -6.11 -41.60 56.10
CA ILE A 688 -7.38 -41.19 55.48
C ILE A 688 -8.39 -42.33 55.55
N LYS A 689 -9.67 -42.02 55.31
CA LYS A 689 -10.73 -43.05 55.28
C LYS A 689 -10.97 -43.56 53.86
N PRO A 690 -11.48 -44.80 53.68
CA PRO A 690 -11.81 -45.32 52.36
C PRO A 690 -12.76 -44.42 51.55
N GLU A 691 -13.71 -43.75 52.20
CA GLU A 691 -14.63 -42.81 51.54
C GLU A 691 -13.97 -41.52 51.02
N ASP A 692 -12.75 -41.20 51.47
CA ASP A 692 -11.99 -40.02 51.02
C ASP A 692 -11.22 -40.28 49.72
N ARG A 693 -11.11 -41.55 49.29
CA ARG A 693 -10.21 -42.03 48.24
C ARG A 693 -10.26 -41.17 46.98
N ASP A 694 -11.43 -41.01 46.37
CA ASP A 694 -11.57 -40.32 45.09
C ASP A 694 -11.23 -38.83 45.19
N LYS A 695 -11.56 -38.21 46.33
CA LYS A 695 -11.25 -36.80 46.59
C LYS A 695 -9.75 -36.59 46.78
N VAL A 696 -9.08 -37.48 47.53
CA VAL A 696 -7.63 -37.42 47.72
C VAL A 696 -6.89 -37.66 46.41
N ILE A 697 -7.32 -38.64 45.59
CA ILE A 697 -6.75 -38.87 44.26
C ILE A 697 -6.85 -37.60 43.41
N LYS A 698 -8.04 -37.00 43.33
CA LYS A 698 -8.25 -35.77 42.55
C LYS A 698 -7.36 -34.64 43.05
N ASN A 699 -7.33 -34.39 44.36
CA ASN A 699 -6.54 -33.32 44.95
C ASN A 699 -5.05 -33.53 44.73
N PHE A 700 -4.57 -34.77 44.87
CA PHE A 700 -3.17 -35.09 44.72
C PHE A 700 -2.73 -34.90 43.27
N LEU A 701 -3.45 -35.48 42.30
CA LEU A 701 -3.16 -35.28 40.87
C LEU A 701 -3.24 -33.81 40.46
N THR A 702 -4.24 -33.08 40.95
CA THR A 702 -4.38 -31.63 40.69
C THR A 702 -3.17 -30.86 41.19
N SER A 703 -2.81 -31.04 42.46
CA SER A 703 -1.70 -30.32 43.08
C SER A 703 -0.37 -30.69 42.45
N THR A 704 -0.16 -31.97 42.11
CA THR A 704 1.04 -32.46 41.39
C THR A 704 1.13 -31.86 40.00
N ILE A 705 0.05 -31.85 39.21
CA ILE A 705 0.11 -31.27 37.86
C ILE A 705 0.38 -29.77 37.94
N ILE A 706 -0.25 -29.05 38.86
CA ILE A 706 0.06 -27.62 39.06
C ILE A 706 1.53 -27.42 39.48
N HIS A 707 2.08 -28.29 40.34
CA HIS A 707 3.49 -28.26 40.72
C HIS A 707 4.43 -28.42 39.51
N GLU A 708 4.21 -29.46 38.70
CA GLU A 708 5.04 -29.74 37.52
C GLU A 708 4.90 -28.66 36.44
N MET A 709 3.68 -28.13 36.25
CA MET A 709 3.43 -26.97 35.39
C MET A 709 4.28 -25.77 35.83
N GLY A 710 4.38 -25.52 37.13
CA GLY A 710 5.23 -24.48 37.68
C GLY A 710 6.71 -24.65 37.29
N HIS A 711 7.24 -25.87 37.37
CA HIS A 711 8.61 -26.16 36.93
C HIS A 711 8.83 -25.97 35.43
N TYR A 712 7.83 -26.33 34.62
CA TYR A 712 7.89 -26.11 33.18
C TYR A 712 7.97 -24.61 32.85
N MET A 713 7.22 -23.79 33.59
CA MET A 713 7.20 -22.32 33.49
C MET A 713 8.30 -21.63 34.32
N GLY A 714 9.38 -22.33 34.66
CA GLY A 714 10.58 -21.71 35.22
C GLY A 714 10.61 -21.49 36.74
N ILE A 715 9.58 -21.91 37.49
CA ILE A 715 9.59 -21.84 38.96
C ILE A 715 10.58 -22.87 39.52
N ILE A 716 11.51 -22.43 40.39
CA ILE A 716 12.57 -23.28 40.95
C ILE A 716 12.20 -23.64 42.40
N HIS A 717 11.19 -24.50 42.59
CA HIS A 717 10.69 -24.87 43.94
C HIS A 717 10.49 -23.64 44.87
N HIS A 718 10.35 -23.81 46.19
CA HIS A 718 10.29 -22.72 47.17
C HIS A 718 11.67 -22.06 47.44
N ARG A 719 12.52 -21.84 46.42
CA ARG A 719 13.83 -21.18 46.60
C ARG A 719 14.28 -20.34 45.41
N PHE A 720 14.73 -19.13 45.69
CA PHE A 720 15.55 -18.35 44.75
C PHE A 720 17.02 -18.83 44.80
N PRO A 721 17.62 -19.36 43.72
CA PRO A 721 19.06 -19.54 43.71
C PRO A 721 19.74 -18.15 43.69
N GLU A 722 20.83 -18.03 44.44
CA GLU A 722 21.59 -16.80 44.72
C GLU A 722 21.98 -16.00 43.45
N ASN A 723 22.07 -16.70 42.31
CA ASN A 723 22.44 -16.17 41.00
C ASN A 723 21.29 -15.54 40.18
N ARG A 724 20.05 -15.49 40.70
CA ARG A 724 18.91 -14.82 40.04
C ARG A 724 18.37 -13.61 40.82
N LYS A 725 18.85 -13.33 42.04
CA LYS A 725 18.41 -12.17 42.82
C LYS A 725 18.96 -10.85 42.24
N PRO A 726 18.25 -9.71 42.36
CA PRO A 726 18.84 -8.39 42.10
C PRO A 726 20.15 -8.24 42.88
N VAL A 727 21.15 -7.57 42.29
CA VAL A 727 22.61 -7.55 42.60
C VAL A 727 23.01 -7.31 44.09
N ASN A 728 22.05 -7.05 44.98
CA ASN A 728 22.28 -6.51 46.32
C ASN A 728 22.01 -7.50 47.47
N GLU A 729 21.60 -8.74 47.21
CA GLU A 729 21.34 -9.74 48.26
C GLU A 729 22.17 -11.03 48.07
N LYS A 730 23.22 -11.20 48.88
CA LYS A 730 24.04 -12.42 48.93
C LYS A 730 23.36 -13.48 49.82
N TYR A 731 23.30 -14.73 49.37
CA TYR A 731 22.75 -15.88 50.12
C TYR A 731 23.31 -17.24 49.66
N ASN A 732 24.37 -17.73 50.33
CA ASN A 732 25.17 -18.91 49.92
C ASN A 732 24.32 -20.17 49.59
N SER A 733 24.33 -20.62 48.33
CA SER A 733 23.73 -21.92 47.94
C SER A 733 24.78 -23.02 47.75
N LEU A 734 24.97 -23.87 48.76
CA LEU A 734 25.74 -25.12 48.68
C LEU A 734 25.02 -26.22 49.48
N GLY A 735 24.29 -27.11 48.81
CA GLY A 735 23.68 -28.30 49.43
C GLY A 735 22.51 -28.84 48.61
N THR A 736 22.50 -30.16 48.35
CA THR A 736 21.48 -30.91 47.60
C THR A 736 20.29 -31.37 48.43
N ASP A 737 20.37 -31.24 49.76
CA ASP A 737 19.30 -31.58 50.70
C ASP A 737 18.99 -30.29 51.46
N ASP A 738 18.08 -29.50 50.90
CA ASP A 738 17.69 -28.22 51.48
C ASP A 738 16.39 -28.38 52.26
N PRO A 739 16.44 -28.45 53.61
CA PRO A 739 15.24 -28.48 54.42
C PRO A 739 14.34 -27.26 54.15
N ASP A 740 14.84 -26.15 53.60
CA ASP A 740 13.99 -25.01 53.27
C ASP A 740 12.97 -25.27 52.14
N ALA A 741 13.03 -26.39 51.39
CA ALA A 741 12.03 -26.73 50.37
C ALA A 741 10.61 -27.01 50.91
N MET A 742 10.46 -27.33 52.21
CA MET A 742 9.16 -27.44 52.87
C MET A 742 8.75 -26.16 53.62
N SER A 743 9.66 -25.20 53.75
CA SER A 743 9.36 -23.85 54.24
C SER A 743 8.55 -23.09 53.18
N GLY A 744 7.70 -22.17 53.62
CA GLY A 744 6.97 -21.27 52.73
C GLY A 744 5.46 -21.27 52.95
N ASN A 745 4.72 -20.72 51.99
CA ASN A 745 3.28 -20.62 52.12
C ASN A 745 2.62 -22.00 52.00
N ILE A 746 1.85 -22.38 53.03
CA ILE A 746 1.24 -23.71 53.14
C ILE A 746 0.29 -24.06 52.00
N SER A 747 -0.29 -23.04 51.34
CA SER A 747 -1.26 -23.22 50.27
C SER A 747 -0.63 -23.30 48.87
N CYS A 748 0.69 -23.14 48.77
CA CYS A 748 1.40 -23.17 47.50
C CYS A 748 1.69 -24.62 47.06
N PRO A 749 1.28 -25.03 45.86
CA PRO A 749 1.55 -26.38 45.36
C PRO A 749 3.03 -26.63 45.07
N MET A 750 3.86 -25.58 44.96
CA MET A 750 5.31 -25.72 44.79
C MET A 750 6.03 -26.21 46.05
N ARG A 751 5.38 -26.15 47.22
CA ARG A 751 5.95 -26.49 48.52
C ARG A 751 5.78 -27.97 48.81
N TYR A 752 6.81 -28.61 49.34
CA TYR A 752 6.66 -29.96 49.88
C TYR A 752 5.97 -29.94 51.24
N GLY A 753 5.13 -30.94 51.51
CA GLY A 753 4.47 -31.09 52.81
C GLY A 753 5.48 -31.45 53.90
N THR A 754 5.20 -31.05 55.14
CA THR A 754 5.98 -31.48 56.30
C THR A 754 5.59 -32.90 56.73
N TYR A 755 6.40 -33.51 57.59
CA TYR A 755 6.11 -34.81 58.17
C TYR A 755 4.72 -34.86 58.81
N LYS A 756 4.38 -33.86 59.62
CA LYS A 756 3.10 -33.77 60.33
C LYS A 756 1.94 -33.60 59.36
N GLU A 757 2.10 -32.77 58.33
CA GLU A 757 1.07 -32.58 57.32
C GLU A 757 0.73 -33.92 56.63
N TYR A 758 1.73 -34.69 56.21
CA TYR A 758 1.52 -36.01 55.59
C TYR A 758 0.80 -37.03 56.50
N GLN A 759 0.80 -36.82 57.81
CA GLN A 759 0.10 -37.68 58.78
C GLN A 759 -1.34 -37.25 59.08
N THR A 760 -1.80 -36.11 58.58
CA THR A 760 -3.16 -35.63 58.86
C THR A 760 -4.09 -35.85 57.68
N ARG A 761 -5.29 -36.34 57.98
CA ARG A 761 -6.38 -36.48 57.00
C ARG A 761 -6.69 -35.17 56.28
N ASP A 762 -6.66 -34.06 57.02
CA ASP A 762 -7.06 -32.74 56.51
C ASP A 762 -6.09 -32.22 55.45
N SER A 763 -4.77 -32.45 55.59
CA SER A 763 -3.79 -32.08 54.57
C SER A 763 -4.04 -32.78 53.23
N TRP A 764 -4.40 -34.06 53.24
CA TRP A 764 -4.72 -34.83 52.02
C TRP A 764 -6.08 -34.45 51.39
N LEU A 765 -7.01 -33.93 52.19
CA LEU A 765 -8.30 -33.43 51.74
C LEU A 765 -8.28 -31.96 51.28
N THR A 766 -7.18 -31.26 51.54
CA THR A 766 -6.93 -29.90 51.10
C THR A 766 -6.46 -29.90 49.66
N LEU A 767 -6.93 -28.93 48.88
CA LEU A 767 -6.59 -28.75 47.49
C LEU A 767 -5.72 -27.50 47.35
N TYR A 768 -4.52 -27.66 46.78
CA TYR A 768 -3.56 -26.57 46.59
C TYR A 768 -3.52 -26.18 45.12
N THR A 769 -4.02 -24.98 44.81
CA THR A 769 -4.24 -24.57 43.41
C THR A 769 -3.62 -23.24 43.03
N ASN A 770 -2.98 -22.51 43.96
CA ASN A 770 -2.48 -21.16 43.70
C ASN A 770 -0.99 -21.05 44.02
N TYR A 771 -0.22 -20.46 43.11
CA TYR A 771 1.16 -20.07 43.42
C TYR A 771 1.19 -18.93 44.43
N CYS A 772 2.10 -19.03 45.41
CA CYS A 772 2.26 -17.99 46.41
C CYS A 772 2.74 -16.66 45.79
N ARG A 773 2.34 -15.56 46.45
CA ARG A 773 2.65 -14.19 46.04
C ARG A 773 3.59 -13.54 47.05
N LYS A 774 4.37 -12.55 46.62
CA LYS A 774 5.33 -11.78 47.45
C LYS A 774 4.78 -11.22 48.77
N ASN A 775 3.49 -10.89 48.81
CA ASN A 775 2.84 -10.32 49.98
C ASN A 775 2.19 -11.37 50.92
N MET A 776 2.29 -12.64 50.57
CA MET A 776 1.82 -13.74 51.41
C MET A 776 2.91 -14.13 52.41
N THR A 777 2.49 -14.76 53.50
CA THR A 777 3.39 -15.28 54.53
C THR A 777 3.42 -16.81 54.50
N GLY A 778 4.51 -17.38 54.95
CA GLY A 778 4.70 -18.81 55.15
C GLY A 778 5.25 -19.11 56.54
N PHE A 779 5.57 -20.38 56.76
CA PHE A 779 6.22 -20.84 57.97
C PHE A 779 7.59 -21.44 57.63
N ARG A 780 8.57 -21.21 58.50
CA ARG A 780 9.85 -21.90 58.42
C ARG A 780 9.70 -23.29 59.03
N ILE A 781 10.39 -24.28 58.47
CA ILE A 781 10.50 -25.60 59.07
C ILE A 781 11.78 -25.75 59.89
N GLU A 782 11.71 -26.62 60.88
CA GLU A 782 12.86 -27.10 61.64
C GLU A 782 12.89 -28.62 61.51
N CYS A 783 14.05 -29.15 61.10
CA CYS A 783 14.29 -30.57 60.97
C CYS A 783 15.10 -31.06 62.16
N VAL A 784 14.64 -32.15 62.78
CA VAL A 784 15.37 -32.83 63.83
C VAL A 784 15.94 -34.12 63.23
N GLU A 785 17.26 -34.30 63.30
CA GLU A 785 17.91 -35.59 63.05
C GLU A 785 17.32 -36.60 64.04
N ASP A 786 16.56 -37.55 63.54
CA ASP A 786 15.95 -38.63 64.33
C ASP A 786 16.21 -39.96 63.60
N ASP A 787 16.12 -41.10 64.31
CA ASP A 787 16.37 -42.41 63.69
C ASP A 787 15.45 -42.61 62.47
N ALA A 788 16.03 -42.54 61.26
CA ALA A 788 15.38 -42.60 59.96
C ALA A 788 14.00 -43.31 59.97
N PHE A 789 12.92 -42.54 59.96
CA PHE A 789 11.58 -43.10 59.93
C PHE A 789 11.17 -43.40 58.49
N SER A 790 11.29 -44.66 58.09
CA SER A 790 10.61 -45.11 56.87
C SER A 790 9.10 -45.15 57.16
N VAL A 791 8.33 -44.24 56.56
CA VAL A 791 6.92 -44.56 56.28
C VAL A 791 6.97 -45.68 55.24
N ASN A 792 7.02 -46.95 55.68
CA ASN A 792 7.11 -48.13 54.81
C ASN A 792 6.02 -48.13 53.72
N THR A 793 4.93 -47.42 53.98
CA THR A 793 3.78 -47.18 53.10
C THR A 793 3.96 -46.06 52.07
N LEU A 794 4.93 -45.15 52.17
CA LEU A 794 5.13 -44.09 51.17
C LEU A 794 6.54 -44.06 50.55
N ARG A 795 7.52 -44.79 51.12
CA ARG A 795 8.95 -44.70 50.75
C ARG A 795 9.44 -43.25 50.58
N LEU A 796 8.86 -42.32 51.33
CA LEU A 796 9.47 -41.03 51.58
C LEU A 796 10.54 -41.31 52.64
N SER A 797 11.80 -41.47 52.20
CA SER A 797 12.94 -41.51 53.12
C SER A 797 13.23 -40.09 53.52
N PHE A 798 12.58 -39.61 54.57
CA PHE A 798 13.07 -38.46 55.28
C PHE A 798 14.06 -39.00 56.32
N GLU A 799 15.35 -38.72 56.11
CA GLU A 799 16.37 -38.96 57.14
C GLU A 799 16.10 -38.06 58.36
N ASP A 800 15.33 -36.96 58.16
CA ASP A 800 15.00 -35.98 59.20
C ASP A 800 13.49 -35.79 59.43
N HIS A 801 13.10 -35.59 60.69
CA HIS A 801 11.73 -35.20 61.06
C HIS A 801 11.58 -33.68 60.98
N CYS A 802 10.99 -33.19 59.89
CA CYS A 802 10.76 -31.76 59.69
C CYS A 802 9.31 -31.34 59.97
N ASP A 803 9.12 -30.29 60.79
CA ASP A 803 7.81 -29.66 61.06
C ASP A 803 7.93 -28.13 61.15
N PHE A 804 6.79 -27.42 61.12
CA PHE A 804 6.76 -25.97 61.24
C PHE A 804 7.24 -25.50 62.62
N ASN A 805 8.09 -24.49 62.62
CA ASN A 805 8.40 -23.72 63.82
C ASN A 805 7.46 -22.49 63.94
N SER A 806 7.65 -21.66 64.96
CA SER A 806 6.83 -20.45 65.18
C SER A 806 7.24 -19.25 64.33
N GLU A 807 8.27 -19.36 63.50
CA GLU A 807 8.78 -18.26 62.66
C GLU A 807 7.89 -18.08 61.42
N ILE A 808 7.38 -16.86 61.28
CA ILE A 808 6.65 -16.43 60.08
C ILE A 808 7.66 -15.84 59.11
N ILE A 809 7.70 -16.39 57.90
CA ILE A 809 8.56 -15.94 56.81
C ILE A 809 7.74 -15.32 55.68
N ALA A 810 8.36 -14.50 54.83
CA ALA A 810 7.75 -14.08 53.58
C ALA A 810 7.64 -15.28 52.63
N ALA A 811 6.59 -15.32 51.80
CA ALA A 811 6.47 -16.35 50.77
C ALA A 811 7.45 -16.12 49.62
N ASP A 812 7.88 -17.21 48.98
CA ASP A 812 8.91 -17.22 47.92
C ASP A 812 8.47 -16.64 46.58
N ASP A 813 7.26 -16.07 46.51
CA ASP A 813 6.70 -15.44 45.32
C ASP A 813 6.79 -16.35 44.08
N CYS A 814 6.36 -17.61 44.17
CA CYS A 814 6.38 -18.56 43.05
C CYS A 814 5.69 -18.00 41.80
N TRP A 815 4.66 -17.16 41.96
CA TRP A 815 4.09 -16.41 40.84
C TRP A 815 5.11 -15.48 40.17
N GLY A 816 5.83 -14.67 40.94
CA GLY A 816 6.85 -13.77 40.44
C GLY A 816 8.06 -14.47 39.81
N GLN A 817 8.22 -15.78 40.05
CA GLN A 817 9.26 -16.60 39.43
C GLN A 817 8.89 -17.13 38.04
N ILE A 818 7.62 -17.03 37.63
CA ILE A 818 7.18 -17.53 36.32
C ILE A 818 7.94 -16.82 35.21
N ASP A 819 8.54 -17.61 34.34
CA ASP A 819 9.30 -17.17 33.18
C ASP A 819 9.03 -18.19 32.08
N ILE A 820 8.43 -17.77 30.96
CA ILE A 820 8.17 -18.67 29.82
C ILE A 820 8.84 -18.19 28.53
N LYS A 821 9.35 -16.95 28.56
CA LYS A 821 10.05 -16.33 27.44
C LYS A 821 11.34 -17.10 27.17
N THR A 822 11.54 -17.55 25.95
CA THR A 822 12.81 -18.17 25.57
C THR A 822 13.77 -17.08 25.11
N ASP A 823 15.07 -17.24 25.37
CA ASP A 823 16.03 -16.24 24.89
C ASP A 823 16.27 -16.44 23.38
N PRO A 824 16.43 -15.36 22.60
CA PRO A 824 17.03 -15.46 21.28
C PRO A 824 18.40 -16.07 21.49
N SER A 825 18.64 -17.25 20.91
CA SER A 825 19.81 -18.07 21.19
C SER A 825 21.09 -17.22 21.16
N LEU A 826 21.70 -17.02 22.33
CA LEU A 826 23.07 -16.55 22.51
C LEU A 826 24.03 -17.68 22.10
N PHE A 827 23.98 -18.13 20.84
CA PHE A 827 24.92 -19.09 20.27
C PHE A 827 25.07 -18.90 18.77
#